data_AF-A0A3D5GED3-F1
#
_entry.id   AF-A0A3D5GED3-F1
#
_cell.length_a   1.000
_cell.length_b   1.000
_cell.length_c   1.000
_cell.angle_alpha   90.00
_cell.angle_beta   90.00
_cell.angle_gamma   90.00
#
_symmetry.space_group_name_H-M   'P 1'
#
loop_
_entity.id
_entity.type
_entity.pdbx_description
1 polymer ?
#
loop_
_entity_poly.entity_id
_entity_poly.type
_entity_poly.pdbx_seq_one_letter_code
_entity_poly.pdbx_strand_id
1 'polypeptide(L)'
;MHSRVSISPILAIALCLASNLAGKAEWERAGLIHATGGPEAQPLLPTTNFKYGRTGILPVAERGGPEAQPLLPTTNFKYGRTGILPVAENVATIKQGRQISLNDRILPAAWSQQPANSTSANIRTWIADIGLMQSAGVDLLNTTDSTKQPLQWFDLSLTETQSIPARATGPYRYLDVTDFARLAGWQISADGNTLRITSPVANVTGIQQAEREWGDRIVVDLDRATPWQVNIVDTPSRSPTPAPRDTPDDPTKPSISQPRTPTAPNLETPDDPTKPTVPLLRAPLQPIIGQEWSIAIDAKIAPALIQGTFQTSQQLLSLKIEPADTQTRVKVTIPLGWRPQVFSLGNPNRLVIDIRPDSLVEKDILWAEGVRWRQQYQNLGTARFPVVWLEVNPRQTGVKIRPLLSNPPTDKGTAPLLQTAELSGVAGAINAGFFNRINRLALGAIRRENKWLSGPILNRGAIGWNDRGEFAIARLTLQETVSTSTGQSWPISQLNSAYVEAGIGRYNPDWGTTYTPFSENEIVVTVVGDSLRDSFASRVISQSPGGETEKTAFPVPANGYILALRSDLSIAPQLTPGTLLHLETNTIPADFNHFPYILGGGPVLVQNSQVVLDAKAEGFSDAYVRQTAIRSAIGRTAAGNLLIVAVHNRAGGAGPNFAELALILQQMGAVEALNLDGGSSTSLYLGGSLLDRPLSTAARVHNAIGIFIQP
;
A
#
# COMPACT_ATOMS: atom_id res chain seq x y z
N MET A 1 45.03 -18.55 29.30
CA MET A 1 45.96 -19.22 30.24
C MET A 1 45.17 -20.15 31.12
N HIS A 2 45.22 -21.46 30.84
CA HIS A 2 45.27 -22.61 31.77
C HIS A 2 44.94 -23.89 30.99
N SER A 3 46.00 -24.67 30.78
CA SER A 3 46.12 -26.12 30.51
C SER A 3 45.25 -26.99 31.42
N ARG A 4 44.90 -28.27 31.21
CA ARG A 4 45.12 -29.40 30.25
C ARG A 4 44.08 -30.47 30.69
N VAL A 5 43.65 -31.44 29.87
CA VAL A 5 44.03 -32.88 29.85
C VAL A 5 43.05 -33.55 28.84
N SER A 6 43.47 -34.11 27.68
CA SER A 6 43.91 -35.50 27.36
C SER A 6 42.76 -36.54 27.48
N ILE A 7 42.46 -37.50 26.59
CA ILE A 7 43.21 -38.43 25.71
C ILE A 7 42.24 -39.00 24.63
N SER A 8 42.67 -39.18 23.37
CA SER A 8 42.10 -40.13 22.36
C SER A 8 43.02 -41.38 22.29
N PRO A 9 42.69 -42.58 21.74
CA PRO A 9 42.35 -42.80 20.31
C PRO A 9 41.46 -44.04 20.02
N ILE A 10 41.07 -44.33 18.77
CA ILE A 10 41.56 -45.45 17.91
C ILE A 10 40.89 -45.26 16.52
N LEU A 11 41.66 -44.96 15.46
CA LEU A 11 42.21 -45.86 14.41
C LEU A 11 41.11 -46.31 13.39
N ALA A 12 41.08 -45.76 12.16
CA ALA A 12 41.79 -46.22 10.93
C ALA A 12 40.87 -47.09 10.04
N ILE A 13 40.90 -47.16 8.70
CA ILE A 13 41.73 -46.71 7.57
C ILE A 13 40.82 -47.00 6.34
N ALA A 14 40.50 -46.06 5.46
CA ALA A 14 41.17 -45.68 4.20
C ALA A 14 41.20 -46.72 3.05
N LEU A 15 41.23 -46.15 1.84
CA LEU A 15 41.52 -46.66 0.48
C LEU A 15 40.29 -46.79 -0.44
N CYS A 16 40.31 -46.36 -1.71
CA CYS A 16 41.21 -45.51 -2.51
C CYS A 16 40.60 -45.35 -3.92
N LEU A 17 40.92 -44.23 -4.60
CA LEU A 17 41.26 -44.04 -6.05
C LEU A 17 40.33 -44.64 -7.14
N ALA A 18 40.17 -44.15 -8.36
CA ALA A 18 40.44 -42.93 -9.15
C ALA A 18 40.28 -43.36 -10.64
N SER A 19 40.18 -42.40 -11.56
CA SER A 19 40.35 -42.52 -13.04
C SER A 19 39.16 -43.16 -13.81
N ASN A 20 38.75 -42.78 -15.04
CA ASN A 20 39.20 -41.89 -16.12
C ASN A 20 37.93 -41.57 -16.98
N LEU A 21 37.66 -40.33 -17.41
CA LEU A 21 38.06 -39.65 -18.66
C LEU A 21 37.52 -40.21 -20.01
N ALA A 22 36.90 -39.27 -20.75
CA ALA A 22 36.88 -39.05 -22.21
C ALA A 22 35.74 -39.60 -23.09
N GLY A 23 35.18 -38.70 -23.91
CA GLY A 23 34.35 -39.02 -25.08
C GLY A 23 33.63 -37.80 -25.71
N LYS A 24 34.35 -37.03 -26.54
CA LYS A 24 33.79 -36.05 -27.50
C LYS A 24 33.17 -36.79 -28.70
N ALA A 25 32.07 -36.27 -29.27
CA ALA A 25 31.80 -36.28 -30.71
C ALA A 25 30.71 -35.26 -31.08
N GLU A 26 31.09 -34.25 -31.88
CA GLU A 26 30.20 -33.52 -32.80
C GLU A 26 29.81 -34.44 -33.97
N TRP A 27 28.72 -34.13 -34.68
CA TRP A 27 28.54 -34.29 -36.15
C TRP A 27 27.44 -33.33 -36.65
N GLU A 28 27.59 -32.88 -37.90
CA GLU A 28 26.92 -31.76 -38.57
C GLU A 28 25.65 -32.11 -39.38
N ARG A 29 24.85 -31.06 -39.62
CA ARG A 29 24.02 -30.61 -40.78
C ARG A 29 23.43 -31.54 -41.87
N ALA A 30 22.30 -31.01 -42.40
CA ALA A 30 21.61 -31.19 -43.70
C ALA A 30 20.41 -32.16 -43.68
N GLY A 31 19.26 -31.94 -44.32
CA GLY A 31 18.75 -30.92 -45.26
C GLY A 31 17.28 -31.25 -45.63
N LEU A 32 16.60 -30.30 -46.28
CA LEU A 32 15.20 -30.34 -46.74
C LEU A 32 14.88 -31.46 -47.77
N ILE A 33 13.58 -31.86 -47.89
CA ILE A 33 12.70 -31.69 -49.09
C ILE A 33 11.29 -32.37 -48.88
N HIS A 34 10.29 -31.71 -49.47
CA HIS A 34 8.82 -31.89 -49.59
C HIS A 34 8.23 -33.25 -50.04
N ALA A 35 6.94 -33.50 -49.70
CA ALA A 35 5.74 -33.45 -50.60
C ALA A 35 4.55 -34.32 -50.07
N THR A 36 3.42 -33.72 -49.66
CA THR A 36 2.10 -33.58 -50.35
C THR A 36 1.02 -34.63 -50.01
N GLY A 37 -0.16 -34.14 -49.61
CA GLY A 37 -1.44 -34.87 -49.66
C GLY A 37 -2.49 -34.40 -48.62
N GLY A 38 -3.40 -33.48 -48.98
CA GLY A 38 -4.70 -33.27 -48.29
C GLY A 38 -5.85 -33.91 -49.11
N PRO A 39 -7.14 -33.55 -48.93
CA PRO A 39 -7.84 -32.90 -47.81
C PRO A 39 -9.15 -33.66 -47.38
N GLU A 40 -9.89 -33.12 -46.39
CA GLU A 40 -11.32 -33.31 -45.99
C GLU A 40 -11.44 -33.44 -44.44
N ALA A 41 -12.43 -32.92 -43.68
CA ALA A 41 -13.60 -32.07 -43.89
C ALA A 41 -14.01 -31.46 -42.51
N GLN A 42 -14.72 -30.33 -42.51
CA GLN A 42 -15.30 -29.66 -41.33
C GLN A 42 -16.65 -30.26 -40.90
N PRO A 43 -17.16 -29.88 -39.71
CA PRO A 43 -18.53 -29.37 -39.67
C PRO A 43 -18.76 -28.08 -38.84
N LEU A 44 -19.93 -27.49 -39.13
CA LEU A 44 -20.49 -26.15 -38.89
C LEU A 44 -21.10 -25.90 -37.49
N LEU A 45 -21.28 -24.61 -37.13
CA LEU A 45 -22.54 -23.92 -36.72
C LEU A 45 -22.26 -22.55 -35.99
N PRO A 46 -23.20 -21.58 -35.87
CA PRO A 46 -23.42 -20.49 -36.84
C PRO A 46 -23.28 -19.06 -36.27
N THR A 47 -23.12 -18.08 -37.17
CA THR A 47 -23.12 -16.63 -36.91
C THR A 47 -24.44 -15.97 -37.31
N THR A 48 -24.97 -15.06 -36.49
CA THR A 48 -26.10 -14.16 -36.84
C THR A 48 -25.61 -12.73 -37.08
N ASN A 49 -25.96 -12.20 -38.25
CA ASN A 49 -25.81 -10.80 -38.68
C ASN A 49 -27.10 -10.01 -38.41
N PHE A 50 -27.00 -8.72 -38.05
CA PHE A 50 -28.08 -7.75 -38.30
C PHE A 50 -27.53 -6.43 -38.86
N LYS A 51 -28.21 -5.97 -39.92
CA LYS A 51 -27.90 -4.83 -40.79
C LYS A 51 -28.39 -3.50 -40.20
N TYR A 52 -27.66 -2.43 -40.47
CA TYR A 52 -28.11 -1.03 -40.34
C TYR A 52 -28.86 -0.57 -41.60
N GLY A 53 -29.98 0.13 -41.42
CA GLY A 53 -30.71 0.88 -42.45
C GLY A 53 -30.80 2.37 -42.06
N ARG A 54 -30.74 3.25 -43.06
CA ARG A 54 -30.56 4.72 -42.97
C ARG A 54 -31.83 5.45 -43.47
N THR A 55 -31.91 6.76 -43.18
CA THR A 55 -32.80 7.85 -43.71
C THR A 55 -34.17 8.02 -43.03
N GLY A 56 -34.72 9.22 -42.72
CA GLY A 56 -34.27 10.63 -42.81
C GLY A 56 -35.45 11.63 -42.56
N ILE A 57 -35.09 12.88 -42.19
CA ILE A 57 -35.80 14.18 -42.38
C ILE A 57 -36.84 14.69 -41.31
N LEU A 58 -36.65 15.99 -40.97
CA LEU A 58 -37.23 16.97 -39.99
C LEU A 58 -38.63 17.55 -40.38
N PRO A 59 -39.24 18.63 -39.76
CA PRO A 59 -38.91 19.47 -38.55
C PRO A 59 -40.13 19.91 -37.65
N VAL A 60 -39.81 20.78 -36.66
CA VAL A 60 -40.57 21.95 -36.12
C VAL A 60 -40.98 21.90 -34.62
N ALA A 61 -40.75 23.05 -33.98
CA ALA A 61 -40.73 23.41 -32.57
C ALA A 61 -42.10 23.74 -31.94
N GLU A 62 -42.22 23.69 -30.60
CA GLU A 62 -42.43 24.85 -29.72
C GLU A 62 -42.64 24.49 -28.22
N ARG A 63 -42.00 25.29 -27.36
CA ARG A 63 -42.36 25.81 -26.02
C ARG A 63 -42.81 24.92 -24.84
N GLY A 64 -42.21 25.21 -23.68
CA GLY A 64 -42.94 25.39 -22.41
C GLY A 64 -42.48 24.51 -21.25
N GLY A 65 -41.88 25.12 -20.21
CA GLY A 65 -41.55 24.48 -18.94
C GLY A 65 -42.76 24.28 -18.00
N PRO A 66 -42.56 24.25 -16.67
CA PRO A 66 -42.50 23.01 -15.90
C PRO A 66 -43.54 22.91 -14.77
N GLU A 67 -43.45 21.82 -13.99
CA GLU A 67 -43.88 21.62 -12.59
C GLU A 67 -45.02 20.61 -12.28
N ALA A 68 -44.83 20.02 -11.08
CA ALA A 68 -45.76 19.30 -10.21
C ALA A 68 -45.86 17.75 -10.35
N GLN A 69 -45.22 17.07 -9.39
CA GLN A 69 -45.68 15.80 -8.79
C GLN A 69 -47.03 16.02 -8.05
N PRO A 70 -47.71 15.00 -7.46
CA PRO A 70 -47.53 13.54 -7.46
C PRO A 70 -48.85 12.81 -7.82
N LEU A 71 -48.89 11.47 -7.73
CA LEU A 71 -49.90 10.68 -6.98
C LEU A 71 -49.86 9.20 -7.41
N LEU A 72 -49.72 8.33 -6.41
CA LEU A 72 -49.90 6.87 -6.49
C LEU A 72 -51.33 6.52 -6.92
N PRO A 73 -51.51 5.32 -7.51
CA PRO A 73 -52.60 4.49 -7.01
C PRO A 73 -52.19 3.06 -6.70
N THR A 74 -52.90 2.57 -5.70
CA THR A 74 -52.89 1.26 -5.08
C THR A 74 -53.64 0.19 -5.88
N THR A 75 -53.41 -1.06 -5.47
CA THR A 75 -54.32 -2.22 -5.46
C THR A 75 -54.57 -3.06 -6.71
N ASN A 76 -54.03 -4.28 -6.63
CA ASN A 76 -54.68 -5.60 -6.72
C ASN A 76 -55.42 -6.02 -7.99
N PHE A 77 -54.82 -6.99 -8.69
CA PHE A 77 -55.55 -8.05 -9.38
C PHE A 77 -55.09 -9.43 -8.90
N LYS A 78 -56.03 -10.21 -8.38
CA LYS A 78 -55.92 -11.67 -8.18
C LYS A 78 -56.41 -12.36 -9.45
N TYR A 79 -55.66 -13.32 -9.96
CA TYR A 79 -56.20 -14.46 -10.73
C TYR A 79 -55.54 -15.75 -10.25
N GLY A 80 -56.37 -16.79 -10.12
CA GLY A 80 -56.04 -18.05 -9.48
C GLY A 80 -55.47 -19.12 -10.40
N ARG A 81 -54.64 -19.97 -9.76
CA ARG A 81 -54.34 -21.40 -9.99
C ARG A 81 -54.09 -21.90 -11.42
N THR A 82 -52.88 -22.41 -11.63
CA THR A 82 -52.64 -23.82 -11.99
C THR A 82 -51.29 -24.25 -11.42
N GLY A 83 -51.29 -25.40 -10.75
CA GLY A 83 -50.14 -25.93 -10.05
C GLY A 83 -49.14 -26.57 -11.00
N ILE A 84 -47.92 -26.04 -10.97
CA ILE A 84 -46.70 -26.83 -10.99
C ILE A 84 -45.92 -26.27 -9.80
N LEU A 85 -45.73 -27.07 -8.75
CA LEU A 85 -44.80 -26.70 -7.69
C LEU A 85 -43.42 -26.56 -8.38
N PRO A 86 -42.78 -25.39 -8.39
CA PRO A 86 -41.34 -25.40 -8.57
C PRO A 86 -40.82 -26.18 -7.36
N VAL A 87 -40.11 -27.27 -7.59
CA VAL A 87 -39.12 -27.71 -6.61
C VAL A 87 -38.26 -26.48 -6.39
N ALA A 88 -38.45 -25.81 -5.27
CA ALA A 88 -37.59 -24.72 -4.87
C ALA A 88 -36.22 -25.37 -4.70
N GLU A 89 -35.36 -25.22 -5.70
CA GLU A 89 -33.93 -25.24 -5.44
C GLU A 89 -33.73 -24.20 -4.35
N ASN A 90 -33.54 -24.67 -3.11
CA ASN A 90 -33.05 -23.83 -2.03
C ASN A 90 -31.66 -23.37 -2.48
N VAL A 91 -31.61 -22.28 -3.23
CA VAL A 91 -30.37 -21.56 -3.47
C VAL A 91 -29.89 -21.17 -2.09
N ALA A 92 -28.83 -21.84 -1.65
CA ALA A 92 -28.19 -21.59 -0.37
C ALA A 92 -27.83 -20.11 -0.29
N THR A 93 -28.63 -19.30 0.42
CA THR A 93 -28.42 -17.85 0.47
C THR A 93 -27.17 -17.56 1.29
N ILE A 94 -26.09 -17.17 0.59
CA ILE A 94 -24.87 -16.68 1.23
C ILE A 94 -25.20 -15.35 1.91
N LYS A 95 -24.96 -15.26 3.23
CA LYS A 95 -24.98 -14.00 3.97
C LYS A 95 -23.56 -13.48 4.07
N GLN A 96 -23.38 -12.16 3.99
CA GLN A 96 -22.06 -11.54 4.08
C GLN A 96 -22.16 -10.11 4.61
N GLY A 97 -21.05 -9.62 5.16
CA GLY A 97 -20.95 -8.27 5.66
C GLY A 97 -19.50 -7.85 5.91
N ARG A 98 -19.33 -6.59 6.31
CA ARG A 98 -18.00 -5.96 6.52
C ARG A 98 -17.69 -5.63 7.98
N GLN A 99 -18.60 -5.97 8.89
CA GLN A 99 -18.48 -5.64 10.30
C GLN A 99 -18.78 -6.86 11.17
N ILE A 100 -18.09 -6.93 12.31
CA ILE A 100 -18.46 -7.82 13.40
C ILE A 100 -18.89 -6.97 14.60
N SER A 101 -19.82 -7.46 15.39
CA SER A 101 -20.12 -6.93 16.73
C SER A 101 -19.58 -7.92 17.75
N LEU A 102 -18.45 -7.62 18.39
CA LEU A 102 -17.85 -8.48 19.40
C LEU A 102 -18.20 -7.94 20.79
N ASN A 103 -19.08 -8.65 21.50
CA ASN A 103 -19.64 -8.21 22.79
C ASN A 103 -20.15 -6.75 22.72
N ASP A 104 -21.03 -6.51 21.73
CA ASP A 104 -21.68 -5.22 21.42
C ASP A 104 -20.78 -4.12 20.85
N ARG A 105 -19.51 -4.41 20.58
CA ARG A 105 -18.56 -3.46 19.97
C ARG A 105 -18.41 -3.71 18.48
N ILE A 106 -18.73 -2.71 17.66
CA ILE A 106 -18.62 -2.79 16.20
C ILE A 106 -17.16 -2.62 15.78
N LEU A 107 -16.64 -3.62 15.07
CA LEU A 107 -15.28 -3.68 14.57
C LEU A 107 -15.27 -3.98 13.06
N PRO A 108 -14.32 -3.41 12.29
CA PRO A 108 -14.15 -3.73 10.88
C PRO A 108 -13.57 -5.14 10.73
N ALA A 109 -14.36 -6.06 10.17
CA ALA A 109 -13.90 -7.39 9.78
C ALA A 109 -14.93 -7.99 8.80
N ALA A 110 -14.46 -8.37 7.62
CA ALA A 110 -15.31 -9.00 6.63
C ALA A 110 -15.68 -10.42 7.06
N TRP A 111 -16.91 -10.82 6.76
CA TRP A 111 -17.41 -12.16 7.09
C TRP A 111 -18.38 -12.68 6.03
N SER A 112 -18.53 -14.00 5.98
CA SER A 112 -19.57 -14.68 5.22
C SER A 112 -20.13 -15.88 5.97
N GLN A 113 -21.38 -16.21 5.72
CA GLN A 113 -22.05 -17.41 6.20
C GLN A 113 -22.71 -18.13 5.05
N GLN A 114 -22.48 -19.43 4.97
CA GLN A 114 -23.07 -20.29 3.94
C GLN A 114 -23.38 -21.68 4.50
N PRO A 115 -24.44 -22.35 4.03
CA PRO A 115 -24.66 -23.77 4.30
C PRO A 115 -23.44 -24.62 3.94
N ALA A 116 -23.13 -25.63 4.76
CA ALA A 116 -22.03 -26.56 4.50
C ALA A 116 -22.19 -27.33 3.17
N ASN A 117 -23.43 -27.57 2.76
CA ASN A 117 -23.82 -28.09 1.46
C ASN A 117 -25.25 -27.63 1.13
N SER A 118 -25.71 -27.83 -0.12
CA SER A 118 -27.02 -27.40 -0.62
C SER A 118 -28.22 -27.92 0.16
N THR A 119 -28.02 -28.96 0.97
CA THR A 119 -29.07 -29.64 1.77
C THR A 119 -28.92 -29.45 3.28
N SER A 120 -27.88 -28.75 3.74
CA SER A 120 -27.50 -28.72 5.16
C SER A 120 -28.07 -27.51 5.89
N ALA A 121 -28.74 -27.76 7.03
CA ALA A 121 -29.06 -26.71 8.00
C ALA A 121 -27.82 -26.18 8.75
N ASN A 122 -26.68 -26.90 8.69
CA ASN A 122 -25.43 -26.46 9.31
C ASN A 122 -24.83 -25.32 8.50
N ILE A 123 -24.82 -24.13 9.11
CA ILE A 123 -24.21 -22.90 8.57
C ILE A 123 -22.73 -22.87 8.98
N ARG A 124 -21.85 -22.69 8.00
CA ARG A 124 -20.42 -22.42 8.23
C ARG A 124 -20.20 -20.92 8.25
N THR A 125 -19.46 -20.44 9.24
CA THR A 125 -19.12 -19.02 9.42
C THR A 125 -17.66 -18.79 9.08
N TRP A 126 -17.43 -17.78 8.24
CA TRP A 126 -16.14 -17.42 7.71
C TRP A 126 -15.82 -15.97 8.10
N ILE A 127 -14.69 -15.72 8.74
CA ILE A 127 -14.25 -14.36 9.14
C ILE A 127 -12.87 -14.10 8.51
N ALA A 128 -12.65 -12.88 8.02
CA ALA A 128 -11.36 -12.46 7.50
C ALA A 128 -10.25 -12.64 8.56
N ASP A 129 -9.15 -13.26 8.17
CA ASP A 129 -8.10 -13.76 9.08
C ASP A 129 -7.46 -12.66 9.92
N ILE A 130 -6.98 -11.59 9.28
CA ILE A 130 -6.33 -10.47 9.97
C ILE A 130 -7.33 -9.70 10.83
N GLY A 131 -8.58 -9.58 10.37
CA GLY A 131 -9.68 -9.01 11.15
C GLY A 131 -9.93 -9.81 12.43
N LEU A 132 -9.97 -11.14 12.36
CA LEU A 132 -10.11 -12.02 13.52
C LEU A 132 -8.91 -11.89 14.48
N MET A 133 -7.69 -11.88 13.96
CA MET A 133 -6.46 -11.68 14.74
C MET A 133 -6.49 -10.36 15.52
N GLN A 134 -6.86 -9.25 14.87
CA GLN A 134 -6.85 -7.92 15.49
C GLN A 134 -8.07 -7.66 16.38
N SER A 135 -9.19 -8.34 16.16
CA SER A 135 -10.42 -8.15 16.93
C SER A 135 -10.53 -9.04 18.16
N ALA A 136 -10.06 -10.29 18.08
CA ALA A 136 -10.21 -11.28 19.13
C ALA A 136 -8.90 -11.81 19.72
N GLY A 137 -7.75 -11.35 19.21
CA GLY A 137 -6.44 -11.75 19.74
C GLY A 137 -6.05 -13.18 19.38
N VAL A 138 -6.56 -13.70 18.27
CA VAL A 138 -6.21 -15.02 17.73
C VAL A 138 -4.85 -14.94 17.04
N ASP A 139 -3.87 -15.73 17.50
CA ASP A 139 -2.55 -15.74 16.89
C ASP A 139 -2.50 -16.64 15.65
N LEU A 140 -2.29 -16.05 14.48
CA LEU A 140 -2.12 -16.79 13.22
C LEU A 140 -0.68 -17.31 13.12
N LEU A 141 -0.53 -18.63 13.17
CA LEU A 141 0.78 -19.28 13.07
C LEU A 141 1.23 -19.44 11.60
N ASN A 142 2.48 -19.85 11.40
CA ASN A 142 3.03 -20.05 10.06
C ASN A 142 2.27 -21.13 9.28
N THR A 143 2.20 -20.97 7.96
CA THR A 143 1.61 -21.98 7.06
C THR A 143 2.23 -21.87 5.67
N THR A 144 2.48 -23.02 5.05
CA THR A 144 2.88 -23.13 3.65
C THR A 144 1.73 -23.56 2.74
N ASP A 145 0.54 -23.78 3.29
CA ASP A 145 -0.67 -24.17 2.57
C ASP A 145 -1.71 -23.04 2.71
N SER A 146 -2.00 -22.34 1.62
CA SER A 146 -2.93 -21.20 1.64
C SER A 146 -4.36 -21.58 2.01
N THR A 147 -4.71 -22.87 1.92
CA THR A 147 -6.04 -23.39 2.28
C THR A 147 -6.17 -23.77 3.75
N LYS A 148 -5.09 -23.61 4.54
CA LYS A 148 -5.04 -23.97 5.95
C LYS A 148 -4.44 -22.84 6.78
N GLN A 149 -4.93 -22.69 8.00
CA GLN A 149 -4.39 -21.74 8.96
C GLN A 149 -4.28 -22.39 10.35
N PRO A 150 -3.07 -22.75 10.77
CA PRO A 150 -2.80 -23.08 12.16
C PRO A 150 -2.91 -21.81 13.01
N LEU A 151 -3.40 -21.93 14.25
CA LEU A 151 -3.59 -20.79 15.14
C LEU A 151 -3.44 -21.16 16.61
N GLN A 152 -3.29 -20.14 17.45
CA GLN A 152 -3.28 -20.27 18.90
C GLN A 152 -4.18 -19.21 19.55
N TRP A 153 -5.00 -19.64 20.51
CA TRP A 153 -5.83 -18.78 21.34
C TRP A 153 -6.09 -19.46 22.69
N PHE A 154 -5.40 -19.02 23.74
CA PHE A 154 -5.35 -19.68 25.06
C PHE A 154 -4.95 -21.16 24.97
N ASP A 155 -5.79 -22.07 25.45
CA ASP A 155 -5.63 -23.53 25.38
C ASP A 155 -6.07 -24.11 24.02
N LEU A 156 -6.79 -23.34 23.21
CA LEU A 156 -7.12 -23.70 21.83
C LEU A 156 -5.88 -23.49 20.94
N SER A 157 -5.10 -24.55 20.79
CA SER A 157 -3.98 -24.62 19.86
C SER A 157 -4.32 -25.56 18.71
N LEU A 158 -4.35 -25.00 17.51
CA LEU A 158 -4.63 -25.69 16.25
C LEU A 158 -3.35 -25.71 15.43
N THR A 159 -2.71 -26.87 15.34
CA THR A 159 -1.43 -27.05 14.62
C THR A 159 -1.66 -27.39 13.15
N GLU A 160 -0.60 -27.59 12.35
CA GLU A 160 -0.72 -27.93 10.92
C GLU A 160 -1.60 -29.17 10.67
N THR A 161 -1.61 -30.15 11.56
CA THR A 161 -2.45 -31.36 11.45
C THR A 161 -3.92 -31.10 11.80
N GLN A 162 -4.20 -30.02 12.53
CA GLN A 162 -5.52 -29.64 13.02
C GLN A 162 -5.76 -28.15 12.71
N SER A 163 -5.51 -27.73 11.47
CA SER A 163 -5.61 -26.34 11.04
C SER A 163 -7.05 -25.94 10.70
N ILE A 164 -7.36 -24.64 10.77
CA ILE A 164 -8.64 -24.13 10.26
C ILE A 164 -8.62 -24.01 8.73
N PRO A 165 -9.68 -24.44 8.01
CA PRO A 165 -9.82 -24.19 6.59
C PRO A 165 -9.80 -22.69 6.26
N ALA A 166 -9.04 -22.33 5.24
CA ALA A 166 -8.90 -20.97 4.77
C ALA A 166 -9.23 -20.87 3.27
N ARG A 167 -9.77 -19.72 2.86
CA ARG A 167 -10.01 -19.42 1.44
C ARG A 167 -9.77 -17.94 1.15
N ALA A 168 -8.97 -17.64 0.14
CA ALA A 168 -8.82 -16.29 -0.38
C ALA A 168 -9.89 -16.05 -1.45
N THR A 169 -10.69 -14.99 -1.29
CA THR A 169 -11.70 -14.59 -2.29
C THR A 169 -11.84 -13.07 -2.30
N GLY A 170 -11.59 -12.47 -3.47
CA GLY A 170 -11.54 -11.02 -3.61
C GLY A 170 -10.44 -10.39 -2.74
N PRO A 171 -10.72 -9.33 -1.97
CA PRO A 171 -9.70 -8.63 -1.18
C PRO A 171 -9.38 -9.30 0.16
N TYR A 172 -10.05 -10.40 0.52
CA TYR A 172 -9.94 -11.01 1.85
C TYR A 172 -9.55 -12.48 1.79
N ARG A 173 -8.91 -12.95 2.86
CA ARG A 173 -8.73 -14.36 3.16
C ARG A 173 -9.54 -14.71 4.40
N TYR A 174 -10.46 -15.64 4.24
CA TYR A 174 -11.40 -16.03 5.29
C TYR A 174 -10.98 -17.34 5.94
N LEU A 175 -11.16 -17.42 7.26
CA LEU A 175 -11.02 -18.64 8.06
C LEU A 175 -12.40 -19.17 8.44
N ASP A 176 -12.61 -20.48 8.33
CA ASP A 176 -13.83 -21.13 8.80
C ASP A 176 -13.83 -21.26 10.33
N VAL A 177 -14.39 -20.26 10.99
CA VAL A 177 -14.37 -20.17 12.46
C VAL A 177 -15.47 -21.01 13.13
N THR A 178 -16.24 -21.81 12.39
CA THR A 178 -17.43 -22.49 12.93
C THR A 178 -17.11 -23.39 14.13
N ASP A 179 -16.13 -24.28 13.97
CA ASP A 179 -15.74 -25.21 15.03
C ASP A 179 -14.92 -24.51 16.12
N PHE A 180 -14.09 -23.55 15.73
CA PHE A 180 -13.35 -22.71 16.66
C PHE A 180 -14.28 -21.95 17.61
N ALA A 181 -15.31 -21.27 17.07
CA ALA A 181 -16.29 -20.54 17.85
C ALA A 181 -17.05 -21.46 18.81
N ARG A 182 -17.42 -22.66 18.35
CA ARG A 182 -18.07 -23.68 19.20
C ARG A 182 -17.16 -24.10 20.36
N LEU A 183 -15.88 -24.38 20.10
CA LEU A 183 -14.91 -24.76 21.14
C LEU A 183 -14.62 -23.60 22.10
N ALA A 184 -14.57 -22.37 21.59
CA ALA A 184 -14.39 -21.15 22.39
C ALA A 184 -15.66 -20.72 23.15
N GLY A 185 -16.79 -21.41 22.96
CA GLY A 185 -18.07 -21.08 23.57
C GLY A 185 -18.70 -19.80 23.05
N TRP A 186 -18.35 -19.35 21.84
CA TRP A 186 -18.89 -18.14 21.23
C TRP A 186 -20.25 -18.41 20.59
N GLN A 187 -21.18 -17.47 20.77
CA GLN A 187 -22.46 -17.46 20.07
C GLN A 187 -22.36 -16.52 18.87
N ILE A 188 -22.78 -17.00 17.70
CA ILE A 188 -22.68 -16.25 16.45
C ILE A 188 -24.07 -16.12 15.81
N SER A 189 -24.42 -14.90 15.40
CA SER A 189 -25.61 -14.63 14.59
C SER A 189 -25.34 -13.54 13.55
N ALA A 190 -25.96 -13.65 12.38
CA ALA A 190 -25.84 -12.66 11.31
C ALA A 190 -27.03 -11.70 11.31
N ASP A 191 -26.75 -10.40 11.30
CA ASP A 191 -27.72 -9.30 11.28
C ASP A 191 -27.31 -8.24 10.25
N GLY A 192 -27.85 -8.37 9.03
CA GLY A 192 -27.51 -7.49 7.90
C GLY A 192 -26.01 -7.50 7.59
N ASN A 193 -25.37 -6.33 7.68
CA ASN A 193 -23.93 -6.15 7.44
C ASN A 193 -23.04 -6.63 8.61
N THR A 194 -23.65 -6.96 9.76
CA THR A 194 -22.94 -7.20 11.02
C THR A 194 -23.06 -8.65 11.46
N LEU A 195 -21.94 -9.32 11.73
CA LEU A 195 -21.90 -10.60 12.41
C LEU A 195 -21.80 -10.36 13.91
N ARG A 196 -22.85 -10.66 14.67
CA ARG A 196 -22.87 -10.56 16.12
C ARG A 196 -22.19 -11.78 16.72
N ILE A 197 -21.15 -11.54 17.52
CA ILE A 197 -20.36 -12.52 18.24
C ILE A 197 -20.44 -12.18 19.73
N THR A 198 -20.95 -13.11 20.52
CA THR A 198 -20.98 -13.01 21.99
C THR A 198 -20.06 -14.08 22.56
N SER A 199 -18.99 -13.66 23.23
CA SER A 199 -18.11 -14.57 23.97
C SER A 199 -18.59 -14.73 25.42
N PRO A 200 -18.22 -15.82 26.11
CA PRO A 200 -18.49 -15.96 27.53
C PRO A 200 -17.88 -14.79 28.32
N VAL A 201 -18.61 -14.28 29.31
CA VAL A 201 -18.10 -13.23 30.21
C VAL A 201 -16.97 -13.81 31.06
N ALA A 202 -15.79 -13.21 30.96
CA ALA A 202 -14.63 -13.55 31.77
C ALA A 202 -14.44 -12.58 32.94
N ASN A 203 -13.64 -12.99 33.92
CA ASN A 203 -13.22 -12.17 35.05
C ASN A 203 -11.69 -12.16 35.15
N VAL A 204 -11.12 -10.98 35.40
CA VAL A 204 -9.74 -10.83 35.84
C VAL A 204 -9.66 -11.30 37.29
N THR A 205 -8.82 -12.31 37.52
CA THR A 205 -8.61 -12.94 38.83
C THR A 205 -7.34 -12.45 39.52
N GLY A 206 -6.39 -11.91 38.75
CA GLY A 206 -5.13 -11.37 39.25
C GLY A 206 -4.42 -10.57 38.18
N ILE A 207 -3.57 -9.61 38.60
CA ILE A 207 -2.65 -8.89 37.73
C ILE A 207 -1.29 -8.90 38.42
N GLN A 208 -0.28 -9.37 37.71
CA GLN A 208 1.09 -9.46 38.21
C GLN A 208 2.01 -8.69 37.28
N GLN A 209 2.98 -7.98 37.86
CA GLN A 209 4.03 -7.29 37.12
C GLN A 209 5.39 -7.87 37.54
N ALA A 210 6.28 -8.09 36.57
CA ALA A 210 7.66 -8.45 36.84
C ALA A 210 8.60 -7.82 35.80
N GLU A 211 9.72 -7.28 36.27
CA GLU A 211 10.82 -6.86 35.41
C GLU A 211 11.54 -8.09 34.82
N ARG A 212 12.01 -7.97 33.58
CA ARG A 212 12.70 -8.98 32.80
C ARG A 212 13.92 -8.34 32.13
N GLU A 213 14.87 -9.18 31.69
CA GLU A 213 16.08 -8.70 31.00
C GLU A 213 15.78 -7.85 29.76
N TRP A 214 14.67 -8.12 29.08
CA TRP A 214 14.26 -7.43 27.85
C TRP A 214 13.24 -6.30 28.08
N GLY A 215 12.76 -6.07 29.31
CA GLY A 215 11.73 -5.07 29.63
C GLY A 215 10.79 -5.47 30.76
N ASP A 216 9.52 -5.07 30.69
CA ASP A 216 8.50 -5.38 31.70
C ASP A 216 7.52 -6.44 31.20
N ARG A 217 7.14 -7.37 32.09
CA ARG A 217 6.05 -8.31 31.83
C ARG A 217 4.88 -8.02 32.75
N ILE A 218 3.70 -7.86 32.15
CA ILE A 218 2.42 -7.80 32.85
C ILE A 218 1.65 -9.08 32.51
N VAL A 219 1.16 -9.78 33.54
CA VAL A 219 0.35 -10.99 33.39
C VAL A 219 -1.02 -10.72 33.98
N VAL A 220 -2.05 -10.89 33.16
CA VAL A 220 -3.45 -10.81 33.58
C VAL A 220 -4.00 -12.24 33.68
N ASP A 221 -4.25 -12.67 34.91
CA ASP A 221 -4.83 -13.99 35.21
C ASP A 221 -6.35 -13.94 34.97
N LEU A 222 -6.88 -14.91 34.25
CA LEU A 222 -8.27 -14.95 33.80
C LEU A 222 -8.94 -16.26 34.24
N ASP A 223 -10.22 -16.19 34.62
CA ASP A 223 -11.00 -17.38 34.95
C ASP A 223 -11.32 -18.25 33.71
N ARG A 224 -11.32 -17.65 32.51
CA ARG A 224 -11.55 -18.30 31.21
C ARG A 224 -10.88 -17.56 30.06
N ALA A 225 -10.77 -18.23 28.92
CA ALA A 225 -10.35 -17.62 27.66
C ALA A 225 -11.33 -16.52 27.23
N THR A 226 -10.81 -15.39 26.75
CA THR A 226 -11.63 -14.24 26.35
C THR A 226 -10.98 -13.41 25.25
N PRO A 227 -11.77 -12.76 24.36
CA PRO A 227 -11.21 -11.88 23.35
C PRO A 227 -10.43 -10.70 23.93
N TRP A 228 -9.42 -10.24 23.19
CA TRP A 228 -8.62 -9.08 23.56
C TRP A 228 -8.12 -8.32 22.33
N GLN A 229 -7.74 -7.06 22.53
CA GLN A 229 -7.28 -6.16 21.47
C GLN A 229 -6.16 -5.24 21.96
N VAL A 230 -5.26 -4.86 21.07
CA VAL A 230 -4.20 -3.88 21.34
C VAL A 230 -4.44 -2.64 20.50
N ASN A 231 -4.53 -1.50 21.17
CA ASN A 231 -4.77 -0.20 20.54
C ASN A 231 -3.72 0.81 21.02
N ILE A 232 -3.39 1.78 20.17
CA ILE A 232 -2.62 2.96 20.59
C ILE A 232 -3.63 4.05 20.99
N VAL A 233 -3.47 4.65 22.17
CA VAL A 233 -4.39 5.66 22.72
C VAL A 233 -3.90 7.06 22.37
N ASP A 234 -2.65 7.35 22.71
CA ASP A 234 -2.00 8.60 22.33
C ASP A 234 -1.17 8.37 21.07
N THR A 235 -1.53 9.10 20.01
CA THR A 235 -0.57 9.36 18.95
C THR A 235 0.56 10.18 19.59
N PRO A 236 1.85 9.81 19.45
CA PRO A 236 2.90 10.75 19.81
C PRO A 236 2.58 12.07 19.15
N SER A 237 2.49 13.14 19.96
CA SER A 237 2.32 14.49 19.45
C SER A 237 3.25 14.65 18.27
N ARG A 238 2.74 15.13 17.12
CA ARG A 238 3.58 15.56 16.00
C ARG A 238 4.75 16.28 16.66
N SER A 239 5.97 15.78 16.47
CA SER A 239 7.15 16.44 17.02
C SER A 239 6.95 17.94 16.87
N PRO A 240 7.09 18.75 17.93
CA PRO A 240 7.16 20.17 17.73
C PRO A 240 8.40 20.37 16.86
N THR A 241 8.20 20.43 15.55
CA THR A 241 9.04 21.22 14.67
C THR A 241 9.15 22.56 15.39
N PRO A 242 10.36 23.08 15.63
CA PRO A 242 10.52 24.33 16.35
C PRO A 242 9.53 25.34 15.78
N ALA A 243 8.73 25.95 16.67
CA ALA A 243 7.93 27.10 16.29
C ALA A 243 8.86 28.07 15.54
N PRO A 244 8.53 28.48 14.31
CA PRO A 244 9.37 29.38 13.56
C PRO A 244 9.51 30.67 14.36
N ARG A 245 10.73 31.01 14.79
CA ARG A 245 11.03 32.42 15.02
C ARG A 245 11.01 33.08 13.65
N ASP A 246 10.28 34.18 13.57
CA ASP A 246 10.22 35.12 12.45
C ASP A 246 11.59 35.19 11.75
N THR A 247 11.70 34.50 10.63
CA THR A 247 12.79 34.66 9.68
C THR A 247 12.13 35.15 8.40
N PRO A 248 12.45 36.38 7.96
CA PRO A 248 11.80 36.99 6.82
C PRO A 248 12.45 36.46 5.54
N ASP A 249 12.06 35.29 5.06
CA ASP A 249 12.43 34.84 3.71
C ASP A 249 11.37 33.84 3.20
N ASP A 250 10.32 34.41 2.63
CA ASP A 250 9.26 33.73 1.87
C ASP A 250 9.66 33.73 0.38
N PRO A 251 10.02 32.57 -0.23
CA PRO A 251 10.34 32.52 -1.65
C PRO A 251 9.09 32.40 -2.54
N THR A 252 7.88 32.58 -2.01
CA THR A 252 6.66 32.72 -2.82
C THR A 252 6.29 34.18 -3.13
N LYS A 253 7.19 35.15 -2.91
CA LYS A 253 6.93 36.57 -3.21
C LYS A 253 8.11 37.28 -3.91
N PRO A 254 7.88 38.00 -5.02
CA PRO A 254 8.88 38.90 -5.59
C PRO A 254 9.06 40.15 -4.72
N SER A 255 10.30 40.61 -4.60
CA SER A 255 10.72 41.77 -3.81
C SER A 255 10.03 43.07 -4.27
N ILE A 256 9.21 43.69 -3.39
CA ILE A 256 9.00 45.15 -3.17
C ILE A 256 8.15 45.33 -1.87
N SER A 257 8.34 46.46 -1.20
CA SER A 257 8.04 46.81 0.21
C SER A 257 6.56 47.03 0.64
N GLN A 258 6.28 46.68 1.92
CA GLN A 258 5.18 47.06 2.87
C GLN A 258 3.86 46.20 2.92
N PRO A 259 2.98 46.32 3.96
CA PRO A 259 3.06 45.62 5.25
C PRO A 259 1.88 44.65 5.58
N ARG A 260 2.19 43.78 6.55
CA ARG A 260 1.50 42.62 7.17
C ARG A 260 -0.03 42.57 7.31
N THR A 261 -0.57 41.34 7.17
CA THR A 261 -1.61 40.74 8.05
C THR A 261 -1.53 39.19 7.99
N PRO A 262 -1.82 38.43 9.07
CA PRO A 262 -1.36 37.04 9.22
C PRO A 262 -2.41 35.97 8.85
N THR A 263 -1.97 34.85 8.28
CA THR A 263 -2.74 33.59 8.18
C THR A 263 -1.85 32.39 8.54
N ALA A 264 -2.47 31.36 9.11
CA ALA A 264 -1.92 30.29 9.97
C ALA A 264 -0.70 29.49 9.46
N PRO A 265 0.21 29.03 10.35
CA PRO A 265 1.48 28.39 9.96
C PRO A 265 1.44 26.86 9.79
N ASN A 266 2.33 26.43 8.90
CA ASN A 266 2.49 25.13 8.23
C ASN A 266 3.00 23.96 9.09
N LEU A 267 2.65 22.74 8.65
CA LEU A 267 3.33 21.49 9.01
C LEU A 267 3.87 20.82 7.73
N GLU A 268 5.17 20.95 7.48
CA GLU A 268 5.79 20.78 6.16
C GLU A 268 6.41 19.39 5.90
N THR A 269 6.49 19.02 4.62
CA THR A 269 7.26 17.88 4.09
C THR A 269 8.75 18.27 4.03
N PRO A 270 9.69 17.51 4.63
CA PRO A 270 11.10 17.93 4.72
C PRO A 270 11.88 18.01 3.40
N ASP A 271 11.34 17.50 2.29
CA ASP A 271 12.10 17.26 1.04
C ASP A 271 11.23 17.56 -0.20
N ASP A 272 10.48 18.66 -0.15
CA ASP A 272 9.85 19.25 -1.32
C ASP A 272 10.93 19.94 -2.18
N PRO A 273 11.29 19.40 -3.37
CA PRO A 273 12.35 19.96 -4.19
C PRO A 273 11.97 21.32 -4.81
N THR A 274 10.76 21.83 -4.57
CA THR A 274 10.33 23.18 -4.92
C THR A 274 10.75 24.26 -3.90
N LYS A 275 11.52 23.90 -2.86
CA LYS A 275 12.04 24.84 -1.84
C LYS A 275 13.58 24.94 -1.80
N PRO A 276 14.17 26.12 -1.53
CA PRO A 276 15.62 26.27 -1.33
C PRO A 276 16.11 25.63 -0.02
N THR A 277 17.31 25.06 -0.04
CA THR A 277 17.93 24.33 1.09
C THR A 277 18.47 25.30 2.16
N VAL A 278 17.89 25.31 3.36
CA VAL A 278 18.41 26.07 4.52
C VAL A 278 19.23 25.15 5.43
N PRO A 279 20.38 25.59 5.99
CA PRO A 279 21.15 24.79 6.94
C PRO A 279 20.39 24.54 8.25
N LEU A 280 20.28 23.27 8.65
CA LEU A 280 19.69 22.90 9.95
C LEU A 280 20.66 23.24 11.10
N LEU A 281 20.39 24.32 11.82
CA LEU A 281 20.98 24.57 13.14
C LEU A 281 20.32 23.62 14.17
N ARG A 282 21.13 22.80 14.85
CA ARG A 282 20.68 21.92 15.95
C ARG A 282 20.17 22.76 17.12
N ALA A 283 18.85 22.79 17.31
CA ALA A 283 18.25 23.10 18.60
C ALA A 283 18.24 21.82 19.48
N PRO A 284 18.32 21.94 20.82
CA PRO A 284 18.20 20.79 21.70
C PRO A 284 16.80 20.19 21.61
N LEU A 285 16.72 18.87 21.41
CA LEU A 285 15.48 18.09 21.42
C LEU A 285 14.73 18.30 22.74
N GLN A 286 13.48 18.75 22.71
CA GLN A 286 12.59 18.52 23.85
C GLN A 286 12.16 17.04 23.83
N PRO A 287 12.30 16.30 24.95
CA PRO A 287 11.99 14.88 24.96
C PRO A 287 10.49 14.66 24.86
N ILE A 288 10.04 13.96 23.81
CA ILE A 288 8.75 13.26 23.83
C ILE A 288 8.96 12.07 24.76
N ILE A 289 8.30 12.07 25.92
CA ILE A 289 8.67 11.19 27.04
C ILE A 289 8.12 9.76 26.84
N GLY A 290 7.03 9.53 26.09
CA GLY A 290 6.50 8.20 25.81
C GLY A 290 5.26 8.19 24.90
N GLN A 291 4.73 6.99 24.63
CA GLN A 291 3.50 6.71 23.88
C GLN A 291 2.56 5.83 24.72
N GLU A 292 1.25 6.12 24.71
CA GLU A 292 0.25 5.35 25.46
C GLU A 292 -0.40 4.26 24.60
N TRP A 293 -0.42 3.03 25.11
CA TRP A 293 -1.10 1.88 24.54
C TRP A 293 -2.20 1.39 25.48
N SER A 294 -3.31 0.91 24.92
CA SER A 294 -4.40 0.27 25.64
C SER A 294 -4.61 -1.15 25.13
N ILE A 295 -4.43 -2.11 26.03
CA ILE A 295 -4.79 -3.51 25.82
C ILE A 295 -6.18 -3.68 26.42
N ALA A 296 -7.19 -3.86 25.57
CA ALA A 296 -8.57 -4.10 25.99
C ALA A 296 -8.83 -5.61 26.09
N ILE A 297 -9.36 -6.05 27.21
CA ILE A 297 -9.62 -7.47 27.52
C ILE A 297 -11.11 -7.60 27.83
N ASP A 298 -11.81 -8.53 27.21
CA ASP A 298 -13.26 -8.76 27.42
C ASP A 298 -13.50 -9.54 28.72
N ALA A 299 -13.02 -8.97 29.82
CA ALA A 299 -13.15 -9.48 31.17
C ALA A 299 -13.50 -8.36 32.14
N LYS A 300 -14.39 -8.67 33.09
CA LYS A 300 -14.69 -7.77 34.21
C LYS A 300 -13.57 -7.83 35.23
N ILE A 301 -13.32 -6.72 35.94
CA ILE A 301 -12.36 -6.67 37.04
C ILE A 301 -13.06 -6.27 38.33
N ALA A 302 -12.74 -6.96 39.42
CA ALA A 302 -13.24 -6.62 40.74
C ALA A 302 -12.59 -5.31 41.26
N PRO A 303 -13.32 -4.43 41.97
CA PRO A 303 -12.78 -3.17 42.48
C PRO A 303 -11.48 -3.29 43.29
N ALA A 304 -11.31 -4.41 44.03
CA ALA A 304 -10.11 -4.67 44.82
C ALA A 304 -8.82 -4.80 43.98
N LEU A 305 -8.92 -5.28 42.73
CA LEU A 305 -7.77 -5.46 41.83
C LEU A 305 -7.39 -4.16 41.10
N ILE A 306 -8.27 -3.16 41.08
CA ILE A 306 -8.02 -1.85 40.44
C ILE A 306 -7.04 -1.03 41.28
N GLN A 307 -7.07 -1.18 42.61
CA GLN A 307 -6.23 -0.43 43.55
C GLN A 307 -4.78 -0.96 43.64
N GLY A 308 -4.39 -1.87 42.76
CA GLY A 308 -3.02 -2.38 42.70
C GLY A 308 -2.02 -1.27 42.43
N THR A 309 -0.98 -1.17 43.26
CA THR A 309 0.16 -0.28 43.00
C THR A 309 1.14 -1.00 42.09
N PHE A 310 1.35 -0.45 40.88
CA PHE A 310 2.30 -0.97 39.91
C PHE A 310 3.60 -0.18 39.95
N GLN A 311 4.73 -0.86 39.76
CA GLN A 311 6.03 -0.21 39.73
C GLN A 311 6.25 0.41 38.35
N THR A 312 6.81 1.62 38.31
CA THR A 312 7.30 2.20 37.05
C THR A 312 8.78 1.84 36.86
N SER A 313 9.21 1.78 35.62
CA SER A 313 10.59 1.50 35.22
C SER A 313 11.03 2.51 34.15
N GLN A 314 12.26 2.39 33.64
CA GLN A 314 12.67 3.19 32.47
C GLN A 314 11.91 2.78 31.20
N GLN A 315 11.41 1.55 31.16
CA GLN A 315 10.74 0.91 30.03
C GLN A 315 9.22 1.01 30.12
N LEU A 316 8.68 1.17 31.34
CA LEU A 316 7.26 1.29 31.65
C LEU A 316 7.03 2.53 32.51
N LEU A 317 6.71 3.63 31.83
CA LEU A 317 6.58 4.97 32.42
C LEU A 317 5.28 5.11 33.21
N SER A 318 4.23 4.39 32.81
CA SER A 318 3.01 4.26 33.60
C SER A 318 2.29 2.95 33.27
N LEU A 319 1.59 2.40 34.27
CA LEU A 319 0.66 1.28 34.12
C LEU A 319 -0.62 1.63 34.90
N LYS A 320 -1.76 1.65 34.20
CA LYS A 320 -3.09 1.91 34.74
C LYS A 320 -4.05 0.80 34.34
N ILE A 321 -4.89 0.38 35.27
CA ILE A 321 -5.96 -0.58 35.03
C ILE A 321 -7.30 0.14 35.16
N GLU A 322 -8.08 0.15 34.07
CA GLU A 322 -9.36 0.84 34.02
C GLU A 322 -10.49 -0.15 33.72
N PRO A 323 -11.54 -0.22 34.56
CA PRO A 323 -12.75 -0.95 34.20
C PRO A 323 -13.51 -0.20 33.10
N ALA A 324 -14.10 -0.92 32.15
CA ALA A 324 -14.92 -0.38 31.07
C ALA A 324 -16.09 -1.33 30.77
N ASP A 325 -17.16 -1.22 31.57
CA ASP A 325 -18.36 -2.08 31.52
C ASP A 325 -18.06 -3.58 31.62
N THR A 326 -18.04 -4.28 30.48
CA THR A 326 -17.72 -5.72 30.36
C THR A 326 -16.23 -5.98 30.06
N GLN A 327 -15.43 -4.92 29.94
CA GLN A 327 -14.00 -4.97 29.64
C GLN A 327 -13.13 -4.46 30.78
N THR A 328 -11.87 -4.86 30.73
CA THR A 328 -10.76 -4.28 31.50
C THR A 328 -9.73 -3.74 30.52
N ARG A 329 -9.28 -2.50 30.72
CA ARG A 329 -8.24 -1.86 29.92
C ARG A 329 -6.96 -1.77 30.72
N VAL A 330 -5.91 -2.41 30.20
CA VAL A 330 -4.53 -2.23 30.66
C VAL A 330 -3.92 -1.12 29.82
N LYS A 331 -3.74 0.07 30.42
CA LYS A 331 -3.09 1.21 29.77
C LYS A 331 -1.64 1.30 30.21
N VAL A 332 -0.74 1.37 29.24
CA VAL A 332 0.70 1.50 29.48
C VAL A 332 1.25 2.72 28.75
N THR A 333 2.01 3.55 29.44
CA THR A 333 2.84 4.58 28.81
C THR A 333 4.27 4.05 28.72
N ILE A 334 4.82 3.98 27.51
CA ILE A 334 6.14 3.36 27.26
C ILE A 334 7.00 4.27 26.37
N PRO A 335 8.34 4.18 26.42
CA PRO A 335 9.20 5.01 25.58
C PRO A 335 8.94 4.81 24.08
N LEU A 336 9.29 5.83 23.28
CA LEU A 336 9.25 5.70 21.81
C LEU A 336 10.14 4.53 21.35
N GLY A 337 9.64 3.73 20.41
CA GLY A 337 10.34 2.54 19.90
C GLY A 337 10.09 1.26 20.70
N TRP A 338 9.51 1.34 21.89
CA TRP A 338 9.03 0.19 22.66
C TRP A 338 7.57 -0.11 22.31
N ARG A 339 7.15 -1.37 22.33
CA ARG A 339 5.77 -1.76 22.03
C ARG A 339 5.33 -2.94 22.92
N PRO A 340 4.02 -3.07 23.20
CA PRO A 340 3.48 -4.28 23.81
C PRO A 340 3.49 -5.43 22.80
N GLN A 341 4.09 -6.56 23.18
CA GLN A 341 3.90 -7.88 22.56
C GLN A 341 2.92 -8.66 23.44
N VAL A 342 1.75 -8.97 22.90
CA VAL A 342 0.66 -9.60 23.67
C VAL A 342 0.37 -10.99 23.14
N PHE A 343 0.27 -11.96 24.05
CA PHE A 343 -0.08 -13.34 23.72
C PHE A 343 -0.83 -14.01 24.87
N SER A 344 -1.62 -15.04 24.55
CA SER A 344 -2.41 -15.81 25.50
C SER A 344 -1.74 -17.14 25.87
N LEU A 345 -1.90 -17.57 27.12
CA LEU A 345 -1.53 -18.91 27.60
C LEU A 345 -2.76 -19.61 28.18
N GLY A 346 -2.88 -20.92 27.96
CA GLY A 346 -3.84 -21.77 28.64
C GLY A 346 -3.26 -22.41 29.92
N ASN A 347 -4.14 -22.98 30.76
CA ASN A 347 -3.79 -23.82 31.92
C ASN A 347 -2.77 -23.21 32.91
N PRO A 348 -3.11 -22.16 33.69
CA PRO A 348 -4.37 -21.41 33.69
C PRO A 348 -4.41 -20.34 32.60
N ASN A 349 -5.61 -19.84 32.30
CA ASN A 349 -5.84 -18.81 31.29
C ASN A 349 -5.17 -17.50 31.70
N ARG A 350 -4.25 -17.02 30.86
CA ARG A 350 -3.47 -15.80 31.11
C ARG A 350 -3.31 -15.00 29.83
N LEU A 351 -3.40 -13.69 29.96
CA LEU A 351 -2.93 -12.77 28.94
C LEU A 351 -1.59 -12.19 29.39
N VAL A 352 -0.55 -12.39 28.58
CA VAL A 352 0.79 -11.89 28.84
C VAL A 352 1.05 -10.68 27.95
N ILE A 353 1.50 -9.58 28.54
CA ILE A 353 1.82 -8.32 27.89
C ILE A 353 3.29 -8.02 28.18
N ASP A 354 4.13 -8.22 27.18
CA ASP A 354 5.57 -7.97 27.23
C ASP A 354 5.87 -6.58 26.64
N ILE A 355 6.37 -5.67 27.47
CA ILE A 355 6.81 -4.34 27.04
C ILE A 355 8.28 -4.45 26.65
N ARG A 356 8.56 -4.42 25.34
CA ARG A 356 9.90 -4.69 24.80
C ARG A 356 10.20 -3.88 23.54
N PRO A 357 11.49 -3.64 23.22
CA PRO A 357 11.88 -2.93 22.01
C PRO A 357 11.89 -3.86 20.78
N ASP A 358 11.94 -5.17 20.98
CA ASP A 358 11.93 -6.21 19.95
C ASP A 358 10.60 -7.00 19.96
N SER A 359 9.49 -6.26 19.85
CA SER A 359 8.13 -6.79 20.00
C SER A 359 7.55 -7.53 18.78
N LEU A 360 8.25 -7.54 17.63
CA LEU A 360 7.74 -8.18 16.41
C LEU A 360 7.68 -9.69 16.62
N VAL A 361 6.51 -10.29 16.44
CA VAL A 361 6.33 -11.74 16.37
C VAL A 361 6.63 -12.17 14.96
N GLU A 362 7.59 -13.08 14.73
CA GLU A 362 7.89 -13.50 13.37
C GLU A 362 6.73 -14.30 12.76
N LYS A 363 6.43 -14.06 11.48
CA LYS A 363 5.40 -14.79 10.73
C LYS A 363 5.86 -15.11 9.32
N ASP A 364 5.41 -16.25 8.84
CA ASP A 364 5.55 -16.72 7.47
C ASP A 364 4.27 -17.46 7.05
N ILE A 365 3.38 -16.73 6.36
CA ILE A 365 2.03 -17.19 6.00
C ILE A 365 1.89 -17.12 4.48
N LEU A 366 1.77 -18.27 3.82
CA LEU A 366 1.27 -18.32 2.46
C LEU A 366 -0.22 -17.93 2.48
N TRP A 367 -0.49 -16.66 2.24
CA TRP A 367 -1.81 -16.06 2.43
C TRP A 367 -2.75 -16.47 1.29
N ALA A 368 -2.27 -16.35 0.06
CA ALA A 368 -2.93 -16.88 -1.12
C ALA A 368 -1.89 -17.47 -2.06
N GLU A 369 -2.31 -18.23 -3.07
CA GLU A 369 -1.40 -18.61 -4.14
C GLU A 369 -0.74 -17.36 -4.73
N GLY A 370 0.59 -17.35 -4.80
CA GLY A 370 1.38 -16.22 -5.27
C GLY A 370 1.44 -15.00 -4.34
N VAL A 371 0.85 -15.01 -3.14
CA VAL A 371 0.95 -13.92 -2.16
C VAL A 371 1.30 -14.48 -0.78
N ARG A 372 2.51 -14.17 -0.30
CA ARG A 372 3.03 -14.62 0.99
C ARG A 372 3.29 -13.43 1.90
N TRP A 373 2.70 -13.45 3.09
CA TRP A 373 2.98 -12.47 4.13
C TRP A 373 4.12 -12.96 5.01
N ARG A 374 5.14 -12.12 5.17
CA ARG A 374 6.25 -12.38 6.08
C ARG A 374 6.50 -11.18 6.99
N GLN A 375 6.94 -11.46 8.21
CA GLN A 375 7.50 -10.45 9.08
C GLN A 375 8.58 -11.05 9.96
N GLN A 376 9.77 -10.44 9.97
CA GLN A 376 10.96 -10.98 10.62
C GLN A 376 11.91 -9.86 11.02
N TYR A 377 12.87 -10.18 11.90
CA TYR A 377 14.00 -9.28 12.14
C TYR A 377 15.08 -9.45 11.06
N GLN A 378 15.55 -8.32 10.51
CA GLN A 378 16.75 -8.25 9.68
C GLN A 378 17.88 -7.60 10.45
N ASN A 379 19.04 -8.26 10.47
CA ASN A 379 20.17 -7.84 11.29
C ASN A 379 21.26 -7.18 10.44
N LEU A 380 21.62 -5.95 10.79
CA LEU A 380 22.81 -5.26 10.27
C LEU A 380 23.79 -5.04 11.42
N GLY A 381 24.78 -5.94 11.54
CA GLY A 381 25.64 -5.97 12.73
C GLY A 381 24.81 -6.23 13.98
N THR A 382 24.84 -5.31 14.95
CA THR A 382 24.03 -5.38 16.18
C THR A 382 22.64 -4.75 16.03
N ALA A 383 22.38 -4.01 14.96
CA ALA A 383 21.07 -3.40 14.72
C ALA A 383 20.08 -4.44 14.22
N ARG A 384 18.92 -4.54 14.87
CA ARG A 384 17.84 -5.48 14.52
C ARG A 384 16.62 -4.71 14.04
N PHE A 385 16.30 -4.79 12.75
CA PHE A 385 15.18 -4.08 12.14
C PHE A 385 13.96 -5.00 12.01
N PRO A 386 12.80 -4.65 12.57
CA PRO A 386 11.57 -5.33 12.24
C PRO A 386 11.15 -4.98 10.81
N VAL A 387 11.02 -6.00 9.98
CA VAL A 387 10.61 -5.89 8.57
C VAL A 387 9.31 -6.67 8.38
N VAL A 388 8.31 -6.02 7.78
CA VAL A 388 7.03 -6.63 7.39
C VAL A 388 6.92 -6.50 5.88
N TRP A 389 6.65 -7.60 5.17
CA TRP A 389 6.56 -7.56 3.71
C TRP A 389 5.59 -8.58 3.13
N LEU A 390 5.18 -8.29 1.90
CA LEU A 390 4.53 -9.25 1.03
C LEU A 390 5.53 -9.70 -0.04
N GLU A 391 5.68 -11.01 -0.19
CA GLU A 391 6.35 -11.61 -1.34
C GLU A 391 5.27 -12.02 -2.35
N VAL A 392 5.32 -11.42 -3.54
CA VAL A 392 4.27 -11.57 -4.56
C VAL A 392 4.87 -12.19 -5.82
N ASN A 393 4.31 -13.30 -6.29
CA ASN A 393 4.62 -13.85 -7.60
C ASN A 393 3.69 -13.21 -8.65
N PRO A 394 4.18 -12.27 -9.47
CA PRO A 394 3.34 -11.56 -10.43
C PRO A 394 2.98 -12.41 -11.65
N ARG A 395 3.55 -13.61 -11.80
CA ARG A 395 3.21 -14.59 -12.84
C ARG A 395 2.13 -15.59 -12.38
N GLN A 396 1.75 -15.55 -11.11
CA GLN A 396 0.65 -16.37 -10.60
C GLN A 396 -0.66 -15.95 -11.28
N THR A 397 -1.40 -16.92 -11.82
CA THR A 397 -2.73 -16.67 -12.39
C THR A 397 -3.65 -16.05 -11.35
N GLY A 398 -4.39 -15.01 -11.74
CA GLY A 398 -5.27 -14.26 -10.84
C GLY A 398 -4.58 -13.12 -10.08
N VAL A 399 -3.25 -13.09 -9.99
CA VAL A 399 -2.51 -11.98 -9.34
C VAL A 399 -2.28 -10.84 -10.33
N LYS A 400 -2.74 -9.64 -9.98
CA LYS A 400 -2.52 -8.41 -10.77
C LYS A 400 -2.01 -7.27 -9.90
N ILE A 401 -1.15 -6.43 -10.48
CA ILE A 401 -0.54 -5.30 -9.76
C ILE A 401 -0.85 -4.00 -10.48
N ARG A 402 -1.34 -2.99 -9.77
CA ARG A 402 -1.70 -1.69 -10.36
C ARG A 402 -1.20 -0.52 -9.50
N PRO A 403 -0.84 0.61 -10.12
CA PRO A 403 -0.81 1.89 -9.42
C PRO A 403 -2.22 2.22 -8.92
N LEU A 404 -2.33 2.61 -7.66
CA LEU A 404 -3.56 3.13 -7.06
C LEU A 404 -3.41 4.62 -6.80
N LEU A 405 -4.48 5.37 -7.03
CA LEU A 405 -4.59 6.78 -6.68
C LEU A 405 -5.54 6.93 -5.49
N SER A 406 -5.27 7.90 -4.63
CA SER A 406 -6.09 8.15 -3.45
C SER A 406 -7.46 8.74 -3.74
N ASN A 407 -7.65 9.39 -4.90
CA ASN A 407 -8.89 10.06 -5.28
C ASN A 407 -9.20 9.93 -6.79
N PRO A 408 -9.42 8.72 -7.34
CA PRO A 408 -9.71 8.55 -8.76
C PRO A 408 -11.04 9.24 -9.13
N PRO A 409 -11.16 9.93 -10.29
CA PRO A 409 -10.19 10.03 -11.39
C PRO A 409 -9.23 11.22 -11.29
N THR A 410 -9.23 11.98 -10.19
CA THR A 410 -8.41 13.18 -10.07
C THR A 410 -7.01 12.88 -9.55
N ASP A 411 -5.99 13.48 -10.17
CA ASP A 411 -4.60 13.40 -9.71
C ASP A 411 -4.29 14.36 -8.54
N LYS A 412 -5.31 15.02 -7.97
CA LYS A 412 -5.18 15.88 -6.79
C LYS A 412 -5.89 15.23 -5.60
N GLY A 413 -5.12 14.79 -4.62
CA GLY A 413 -5.68 14.18 -3.43
C GLY A 413 -4.68 13.44 -2.57
N THR A 414 -5.06 13.23 -1.32
CA THR A 414 -4.43 12.25 -0.44
C THR A 414 -5.52 11.53 0.34
N ALA A 415 -5.32 10.25 0.66
CA ALA A 415 -6.20 9.46 1.52
C ALA A 415 -5.38 8.46 2.35
N PRO A 416 -5.87 7.99 3.50
CA PRO A 416 -5.24 6.87 4.19
C PRO A 416 -5.15 5.65 3.26
N LEU A 417 -4.02 4.93 3.26
CA LEU A 417 -3.85 3.75 2.42
C LEU A 417 -4.97 2.73 2.60
N LEU A 418 -5.42 2.54 3.85
CA LEU A 418 -6.54 1.66 4.19
C LEU A 418 -7.78 1.98 3.34
N GLN A 419 -8.17 3.25 3.29
CA GLN A 419 -9.33 3.71 2.53
C GLN A 419 -9.13 3.49 1.03
N THR A 420 -7.95 3.83 0.49
CA THR A 420 -7.64 3.64 -0.94
C THR A 420 -7.69 2.16 -1.32
N ALA A 421 -7.16 1.28 -0.47
CA ALA A 421 -7.14 -0.15 -0.71
C ALA A 421 -8.56 -0.75 -0.67
N GLU A 422 -9.37 -0.36 0.32
CA GLU A 422 -10.76 -0.81 0.45
C GLU A 422 -11.65 -0.38 -0.72
N LEU A 423 -11.52 0.87 -1.18
CA LEU A 423 -12.26 1.38 -2.34
C LEU A 423 -11.82 0.72 -3.64
N SER A 424 -10.54 0.37 -3.75
CA SER A 424 -9.99 -0.30 -4.94
C SER A 424 -10.29 -1.80 -4.98
N GLY A 425 -10.68 -2.41 -3.85
CA GLY A 425 -10.92 -3.86 -3.77
C GLY A 425 -9.65 -4.70 -3.93
N VAL A 426 -8.50 -4.19 -3.49
CA VAL A 426 -7.22 -4.92 -3.52
C VAL A 426 -7.07 -5.83 -2.31
N ALA A 427 -6.35 -6.94 -2.48
CA ALA A 427 -6.00 -7.84 -1.40
C ALA A 427 -4.84 -7.29 -0.56
N GLY A 428 -3.83 -6.69 -1.21
CA GLY A 428 -2.68 -6.09 -0.53
C GLY A 428 -2.30 -4.74 -1.16
N ALA A 429 -1.63 -3.86 -0.41
CA ALA A 429 -1.11 -2.60 -0.95
C ALA A 429 0.02 -2.00 -0.10
N ILE A 430 0.85 -1.16 -0.70
CA ILE A 430 1.81 -0.30 0.02
C ILE A 430 1.72 1.13 -0.50
N ASN A 431 1.96 2.13 0.36
CA ASN A 431 2.18 3.50 -0.11
C ASN A 431 3.39 3.55 -1.06
N ALA A 432 3.42 4.51 -1.98
CA ALA A 432 4.43 4.48 -3.03
C ALA A 432 5.13 5.82 -3.31
N GLY A 433 4.83 6.52 -4.40
CA GLY A 433 5.58 7.69 -4.85
C GLY A 433 5.40 8.93 -3.98
N PHE A 434 6.37 9.84 -4.09
CA PHE A 434 6.36 11.13 -3.38
C PHE A 434 5.25 12.07 -3.90
N PHE A 435 4.85 13.01 -3.04
CA PHE A 435 3.83 14.00 -3.34
C PHE A 435 4.02 15.24 -2.46
N ASN A 436 3.53 16.38 -2.92
CA ASN A 436 3.50 17.60 -2.13
C ASN A 436 2.28 17.57 -1.20
N ARG A 437 2.50 17.69 0.11
CA ARG A 437 1.43 17.57 1.13
C ARG A 437 0.49 18.78 1.18
N ILE A 438 0.92 19.93 0.67
CA ILE A 438 0.17 21.18 0.65
C ILE A 438 -0.83 21.15 -0.51
N ASN A 439 -0.32 21.04 -1.74
CA ASN A 439 -1.17 21.04 -2.93
C ASN A 439 -1.77 19.67 -3.27
N ARG A 440 -1.25 18.59 -2.65
CA ARG A 440 -1.71 17.19 -2.80
C ARG A 440 -1.56 16.64 -4.22
N LEU A 441 -0.47 17.01 -4.89
CA LEU A 441 -0.11 16.53 -6.24
C LEU A 441 1.12 15.62 -6.18
N ALA A 442 1.21 14.67 -7.12
CA ALA A 442 2.35 13.77 -7.26
C ALA A 442 3.65 14.52 -7.58
N LEU A 443 4.77 13.97 -7.11
CA LEU A 443 6.13 14.42 -7.41
C LEU A 443 6.97 13.26 -7.96
N GLY A 444 6.69 12.90 -9.20
CA GLY A 444 7.40 11.85 -9.93
C GLY A 444 6.47 10.96 -10.76
N ALA A 445 7.08 10.00 -11.45
CA ALA A 445 6.42 9.19 -12.46
C ALA A 445 5.16 8.47 -11.94
N ILE A 446 4.05 8.62 -12.64
CA ILE A 446 2.86 7.78 -12.52
C ILE A 446 2.38 7.49 -13.94
N ARG A 447 2.58 6.26 -14.41
CA ARG A 447 2.02 5.77 -15.67
C ARG A 447 1.04 4.65 -15.36
N ARG A 448 -0.17 4.74 -15.92
CA ARG A 448 -1.20 3.71 -15.80
C ARG A 448 -1.86 3.48 -17.14
N GLU A 449 -1.92 2.23 -17.59
CA GLU A 449 -2.56 1.86 -18.87
C GLU A 449 -1.98 2.67 -20.04
N ASN A 450 -0.65 2.82 -20.05
CA ASN A 450 0.13 3.62 -20.99
C ASN A 450 -0.11 5.14 -20.94
N LYS A 451 -0.94 5.65 -20.02
CA LYS A 451 -1.17 7.08 -19.81
C LYS A 451 -0.25 7.63 -18.73
N TRP A 452 0.40 8.75 -19.01
CA TRP A 452 1.26 9.45 -18.05
C TRP A 452 0.42 10.42 -17.24
N LEU A 453 0.04 10.02 -16.03
CA LEU A 453 -0.67 10.88 -15.08
C LEU A 453 0.29 11.91 -14.47
N SER A 454 1.56 11.51 -14.28
CA SER A 454 2.64 12.42 -13.91
C SER A 454 3.97 11.93 -14.46
N GLY A 455 4.81 12.83 -14.96
CA GLY A 455 6.12 12.52 -15.54
C GLY A 455 7.20 12.25 -14.49
N PRO A 456 8.30 11.55 -14.86
CA PRO A 456 9.47 11.41 -14.00
C PRO A 456 10.14 12.77 -13.74
N ILE A 457 10.78 12.89 -12.58
CA ILE A 457 11.52 14.09 -12.16
C ILE A 457 12.93 13.70 -11.71
N LEU A 458 13.89 14.62 -11.84
CA LEU A 458 15.21 14.53 -11.19
C LEU A 458 15.99 13.23 -11.49
N ASN A 459 15.69 12.56 -12.61
CA ASN A 459 16.21 11.23 -12.94
C ASN A 459 16.08 10.22 -11.77
N ARG A 460 15.00 10.32 -11.00
CA ARG A 460 14.75 9.45 -9.84
C ARG A 460 14.44 8.02 -10.26
N GLY A 461 14.70 7.11 -9.33
CA GLY A 461 14.32 5.71 -9.44
C GLY A 461 12.82 5.53 -9.67
N ALA A 462 12.48 4.60 -10.56
CA ALA A 462 11.13 4.17 -10.85
C ALA A 462 11.09 2.65 -11.04
N ILE A 463 9.91 2.06 -10.81
CA ILE A 463 9.60 0.68 -11.18
C ILE A 463 8.62 0.68 -12.34
N GLY A 464 8.91 -0.08 -13.39
CA GLY A 464 8.04 -0.33 -14.53
C GLY A 464 7.60 -1.80 -14.57
N TRP A 465 6.35 -2.07 -14.95
CA TRP A 465 5.84 -3.43 -15.03
C TRP A 465 4.66 -3.65 -15.98
N ASN A 466 4.38 -4.92 -16.27
CA ASN A 466 3.24 -5.34 -17.06
C ASN A 466 2.53 -6.59 -16.49
N ASP A 467 1.46 -6.99 -17.17
CA ASP A 467 0.59 -8.10 -16.77
C ASP A 467 1.14 -9.49 -17.08
N ARG A 468 2.32 -9.58 -17.71
CA ARG A 468 3.05 -10.85 -17.95
C ARG A 468 3.98 -11.20 -16.80
N GLY A 469 4.09 -10.32 -15.80
CA GLY A 469 4.99 -10.48 -14.68
C GLY A 469 6.43 -10.00 -14.94
N GLU A 470 6.63 -9.18 -15.98
CA GLU A 470 7.90 -8.49 -16.26
C GLU A 470 7.96 -7.20 -15.44
N PHE A 471 9.14 -6.92 -14.86
CA PHE A 471 9.43 -5.74 -14.03
C PHE A 471 10.85 -5.25 -14.30
N ALA A 472 11.07 -3.94 -14.17
CA ALA A 472 12.40 -3.34 -14.13
C ALA A 472 12.45 -2.21 -13.11
N ILE A 473 13.61 -2.02 -12.46
CA ILE A 473 13.88 -0.87 -11.61
C ILE A 473 15.11 -0.13 -12.13
N ALA A 474 14.93 1.16 -12.45
CA ALA A 474 16.01 2.01 -12.93
C ALA A 474 15.75 3.48 -12.57
N ARG A 475 16.78 4.31 -12.71
CA ARG A 475 16.63 5.77 -12.80
C ARG A 475 15.95 6.10 -14.11
N LEU A 476 14.86 6.87 -14.05
CA LEU A 476 13.99 7.08 -15.19
C LEU A 476 13.94 8.55 -15.58
N THR A 477 14.15 8.81 -16.87
CA THR A 477 13.88 10.11 -17.50
C THR A 477 12.87 9.91 -18.63
N LEU A 478 12.01 10.91 -18.84
CA LEU A 478 11.14 11.00 -20.01
C LEU A 478 11.70 12.11 -20.90
N GLN A 479 12.24 11.72 -22.04
CA GLN A 479 12.74 12.65 -23.05
C GLN A 479 11.60 12.99 -24.00
N GLU A 480 11.13 14.23 -23.91
CA GLU A 480 10.12 14.76 -24.81
C GLU A 480 10.69 15.93 -25.61
N THR A 481 10.37 16.00 -26.89
CA THR A 481 10.84 17.07 -27.78
C THR A 481 9.69 17.56 -28.64
N VAL A 482 9.45 18.86 -28.62
CA VAL A 482 8.49 19.53 -29.50
C VAL A 482 9.25 20.24 -30.61
N SER A 483 8.86 20.00 -31.85
CA SER A 483 9.49 20.59 -33.02
C SER A 483 8.47 21.22 -33.95
N THR A 484 8.87 22.25 -34.69
CA THR A 484 8.04 22.85 -35.73
C THR A 484 8.35 22.22 -37.09
N SER A 485 7.41 22.35 -38.04
CA SER A 485 7.65 21.96 -39.44
C SER A 485 8.81 22.72 -40.12
N THR A 486 9.28 23.82 -39.51
CA THR A 486 10.38 24.65 -40.02
C THR A 486 11.74 24.27 -39.42
N GLY A 487 11.80 23.24 -38.56
CA GLY A 487 13.05 22.64 -38.07
C GLY A 487 13.52 23.12 -36.69
N GLN A 488 12.83 24.06 -36.06
CA GLN A 488 13.07 24.44 -34.67
C GLN A 488 12.64 23.30 -33.74
N SER A 489 13.39 23.06 -32.66
CA SER A 489 13.14 21.96 -31.74
C SER A 489 13.53 22.34 -30.31
N TRP A 490 12.68 21.98 -29.35
CA TRP A 490 12.87 22.28 -27.94
C TRP A 490 12.56 21.07 -27.06
N PRO A 491 13.37 20.80 -26.03
CA PRO A 491 13.06 19.79 -25.04
C PRO A 491 11.88 20.25 -24.17
N ILE A 492 11.02 19.30 -23.82
CA ILE A 492 10.01 19.47 -22.78
C ILE A 492 10.62 18.96 -21.48
N SER A 493 10.64 19.82 -20.46
CA SER A 493 11.28 19.50 -19.18
C SER A 493 10.39 18.64 -18.30
N GLN A 494 9.07 18.85 -18.34
CA GLN A 494 8.12 18.20 -17.43
C GLN A 494 6.81 17.84 -18.14
N LEU A 495 6.23 16.70 -17.79
CA LEU A 495 4.90 16.25 -18.23
C LEU A 495 3.99 16.08 -17.02
N ASN A 496 2.81 16.73 -17.02
CA ASN A 496 1.78 16.57 -15.99
C ASN A 496 2.34 16.60 -14.56
N SER A 497 3.25 17.54 -14.32
CA SER A 497 4.06 17.57 -13.10
C SER A 497 3.76 18.81 -12.28
N ALA A 498 3.69 18.62 -10.96
CA ALA A 498 3.70 19.70 -9.98
C ALA A 498 5.15 20.09 -9.59
N TYR A 499 6.16 19.38 -10.10
CA TYR A 499 7.55 19.81 -10.00
C TYR A 499 7.80 20.88 -11.07
N VAL A 500 8.25 22.05 -10.63
CA VAL A 500 8.37 23.24 -11.46
C VAL A 500 9.85 23.59 -11.61
N GLU A 501 10.28 23.70 -12.85
CA GLU A 501 11.62 24.16 -13.23
C GLU A 501 11.54 25.03 -14.49
N ALA A 502 12.65 25.69 -14.82
CA ALA A 502 12.78 26.45 -16.06
C ALA A 502 12.60 25.55 -17.30
N GLY A 503 12.03 26.09 -18.38
CA GLY A 503 11.79 25.37 -19.63
C GLY A 503 10.29 25.19 -19.95
N ILE A 504 9.97 24.13 -20.69
CA ILE A 504 8.61 23.87 -21.19
C ILE A 504 7.95 22.76 -20.34
N GLY A 505 6.91 23.11 -19.60
CA GLY A 505 6.01 22.15 -18.97
C GLY A 505 4.85 21.78 -19.90
N ARG A 506 4.57 20.49 -20.10
CA ARG A 506 3.44 20.01 -20.91
C ARG A 506 2.34 19.43 -20.03
N TYR A 507 1.09 19.85 -20.28
CA TYR A 507 -0.09 19.37 -19.55
C TYR A 507 -1.14 18.87 -20.54
N ASN A 508 -1.49 17.58 -20.46
CA ASN A 508 -2.48 16.94 -21.34
C ASN A 508 -3.76 16.58 -20.53
N PRO A 509 -4.81 16.00 -21.15
CA PRO A 509 -6.05 15.67 -20.45
C PRO A 509 -5.93 14.68 -19.29
N ASP A 510 -4.83 13.95 -19.19
CA ASP A 510 -4.58 13.07 -18.06
C ASP A 510 -4.29 13.88 -16.78
N TRP A 511 -3.78 15.11 -16.88
CA TRP A 511 -3.63 16.04 -15.74
C TRP A 511 -4.98 16.52 -15.18
N GLY A 512 -5.94 16.74 -16.06
CA GLY A 512 -7.23 17.34 -15.74
C GLY A 512 -7.78 18.21 -16.86
N THR A 513 -8.96 18.78 -16.65
CA THR A 513 -9.64 19.63 -17.64
C THR A 513 -9.11 21.06 -17.70
N THR A 514 -8.34 21.49 -16.69
CA THR A 514 -7.77 22.83 -16.60
C THR A 514 -6.34 22.81 -16.08
N TYR A 515 -5.50 23.69 -16.62
CA TYR A 515 -4.18 24.02 -16.11
C TYR A 515 -4.22 25.38 -15.42
N THR A 516 -3.56 25.51 -14.28
CA THR A 516 -3.37 26.78 -13.60
C THR A 516 -1.86 27.00 -13.40
N PRO A 517 -1.31 28.16 -13.78
CA PRO A 517 0.13 28.44 -13.69
C PRO A 517 0.72 28.22 -12.30
N PHE A 518 1.92 27.66 -12.28
CA PHE A 518 2.68 27.38 -11.05
C PHE A 518 3.75 28.44 -10.75
N SER A 519 4.12 29.26 -11.73
CA SER A 519 5.01 30.40 -11.54
C SER A 519 4.42 31.68 -12.12
N GLU A 520 4.94 32.83 -11.69
CA GLU A 520 4.65 34.10 -12.34
C GLU A 520 5.24 34.13 -13.76
N ASN A 521 4.65 34.94 -14.63
CA ASN A 521 5.14 35.23 -15.98
C ASN A 521 5.27 34.00 -16.90
N GLU A 522 4.50 32.94 -16.66
CA GLU A 522 4.37 31.86 -17.64
C GLU A 522 3.73 32.40 -18.93
N ILE A 523 4.12 31.85 -20.09
CA ILE A 523 3.32 31.97 -21.31
C ILE A 523 2.64 30.62 -21.54
N VAL A 524 1.31 30.64 -21.61
CA VAL A 524 0.48 29.46 -21.83
C VAL A 524 0.16 29.38 -23.32
N VAL A 525 0.59 28.28 -23.95
CA VAL A 525 0.32 27.96 -25.36
C VAL A 525 -0.62 26.76 -25.41
N THR A 526 -1.77 26.93 -26.06
CA THR A 526 -2.76 25.87 -26.22
C THR A 526 -2.59 25.21 -27.58
N VAL A 527 -2.46 23.89 -27.58
CA VAL A 527 -2.22 23.07 -28.76
C VAL A 527 -3.33 22.05 -28.91
N VAL A 528 -3.83 21.86 -30.14
CA VAL A 528 -4.86 20.86 -30.47
C VAL A 528 -4.34 19.97 -31.59
N GLY A 529 -4.58 18.65 -31.51
CA GLY A 529 -4.23 17.68 -32.54
C GLY A 529 -5.33 16.67 -32.80
N ASP A 530 -5.18 15.88 -33.86
CA ASP A 530 -6.16 14.84 -34.23
C ASP A 530 -6.03 13.58 -33.35
N SER A 531 -4.90 13.39 -32.63
CA SER A 531 -4.69 12.32 -31.65
C SER A 531 -3.60 12.68 -30.63
N LEU A 532 -3.75 12.24 -29.38
CA LEU A 532 -2.82 12.47 -28.27
C LEU A 532 -1.64 11.46 -28.21
N ARG A 533 -1.62 10.47 -29.12
CA ARG A 533 -0.82 9.25 -28.92
C ARG A 533 0.29 8.99 -29.93
N ASP A 534 0.36 9.70 -31.05
CA ASP A 534 1.38 9.48 -32.07
C ASP A 534 1.64 10.75 -32.87
N SER A 535 2.90 10.95 -33.28
CA SER A 535 3.54 11.59 -34.45
C SER A 535 2.77 12.48 -35.46
N PHE A 536 1.54 12.90 -35.17
CA PHE A 536 0.69 13.69 -36.07
C PHE A 536 0.80 15.18 -35.74
N ALA A 537 0.73 16.01 -36.79
CA ALA A 537 0.88 17.45 -36.67
C ALA A 537 -0.22 18.03 -35.78
N SER A 538 0.17 18.50 -34.60
CA SER A 538 -0.68 19.31 -33.74
C SER A 538 -0.56 20.78 -34.15
N ARG A 539 -1.53 21.62 -33.78
CA ARG A 539 -1.54 23.03 -34.15
C ARG A 539 -1.71 23.90 -32.91
N VAL A 540 -0.92 24.96 -32.81
CA VAL A 540 -1.15 26.02 -31.82
C VAL A 540 -2.46 26.75 -32.15
N ILE A 541 -3.37 26.85 -31.19
CA ILE A 541 -4.64 27.57 -31.35
C ILE A 541 -4.68 28.89 -30.59
N SER A 542 -3.93 29.01 -29.50
CA SER A 542 -3.84 30.25 -28.73
C SER A 542 -2.54 30.34 -27.96
N GLN A 543 -2.11 31.57 -27.69
CA GLN A 543 -1.01 31.89 -26.81
C GLN A 543 -1.40 33.09 -25.96
N SER A 544 -1.18 33.00 -24.66
CA SER A 544 -1.55 34.05 -23.70
C SER A 544 -0.61 34.08 -22.51
N PRO A 545 -0.38 35.25 -21.87
CA PRO A 545 0.24 35.29 -20.55
C PRO A 545 -0.54 34.44 -19.55
N GLY A 546 0.15 33.69 -18.70
CA GLY A 546 -0.43 32.87 -17.65
C GLY A 546 -1.09 33.69 -16.54
N GLY A 547 -0.66 34.94 -16.36
CA GLY A 547 -1.12 35.80 -15.27
C GLY A 547 -0.45 35.47 -13.94
N GLU A 548 -1.15 35.76 -12.84
CA GLU A 548 -0.65 35.47 -11.49
C GLU A 548 -0.80 33.97 -11.15
N THR A 549 0.18 33.46 -10.40
CA THR A 549 0.24 32.06 -9.93
C THR A 549 -1.08 31.64 -9.27
N GLU A 550 -1.56 30.45 -9.62
CA GLU A 550 -2.78 29.85 -9.06
C GLU A 550 -4.10 30.64 -9.26
N LYS A 551 -4.14 31.73 -10.06
CA LYS A 551 -5.35 32.54 -10.24
C LYS A 551 -6.12 32.30 -11.52
N THR A 552 -5.44 32.09 -12.65
CA THR A 552 -6.07 31.98 -13.97
C THR A 552 -6.05 30.55 -14.47
N ALA A 553 -7.24 29.97 -14.69
CA ALA A 553 -7.39 28.63 -15.23
C ALA A 553 -7.47 28.65 -16.76
N PHE A 554 -6.66 27.80 -17.39
CA PHE A 554 -6.61 27.58 -18.84
C PHE A 554 -7.20 26.21 -19.18
N PRO A 555 -8.15 26.09 -20.13
CA PRO A 555 -8.71 24.81 -20.51
C PRO A 555 -7.66 23.91 -21.16
N VAL A 556 -7.56 22.66 -20.71
CA VAL A 556 -6.75 21.63 -21.37
C VAL A 556 -7.62 20.96 -22.45
N PRO A 557 -7.28 21.06 -23.75
CA PRO A 557 -8.12 20.50 -24.80
C PRO A 557 -8.17 18.97 -24.74
N ALA A 558 -9.36 18.37 -24.91
CA ALA A 558 -9.56 16.92 -24.83
C ALA A 558 -8.75 16.10 -25.86
N ASN A 559 -8.38 16.73 -26.98
CA ASN A 559 -7.54 16.18 -28.04
C ASN A 559 -6.24 16.98 -28.22
N GLY A 560 -5.76 17.63 -27.15
CA GLY A 560 -4.57 18.49 -27.22
C GLY A 560 -3.79 18.56 -25.92
N TYR A 561 -3.05 19.64 -25.74
CA TYR A 561 -2.26 19.88 -24.54
C TYR A 561 -1.95 21.38 -24.40
N ILE A 562 -1.53 21.75 -23.20
CA ILE A 562 -0.94 23.04 -22.88
C ILE A 562 0.58 22.89 -22.86
N LEU A 563 1.29 23.90 -23.39
CA LEU A 563 2.69 24.16 -23.11
C LEU A 563 2.78 25.41 -22.22
N ALA A 564 3.31 25.25 -21.02
CA ALA A 564 3.65 26.33 -20.11
C ALA A 564 5.14 26.67 -20.30
N LEU A 565 5.42 27.84 -20.87
CA LEU A 565 6.79 28.33 -21.08
C LEU A 565 7.24 29.08 -19.82
N ARG A 566 8.36 28.66 -19.23
CA ARG A 566 8.89 29.19 -17.98
C ARG A 566 10.33 29.67 -18.15
N SER A 567 10.64 30.84 -17.61
CA SER A 567 11.96 31.49 -17.62
C SER A 567 12.48 31.90 -19.01
N ASP A 568 12.51 30.99 -19.99
CA ASP A 568 12.87 31.31 -21.38
C ASP A 568 11.61 31.56 -22.22
N LEU A 569 11.27 32.84 -22.36
CA LEU A 569 10.13 33.29 -23.15
C LEU A 569 10.51 33.59 -24.61
N SER A 570 11.78 33.44 -25.01
CA SER A 570 12.23 33.68 -26.39
C SER A 570 11.65 32.68 -27.39
N ILE A 571 11.13 31.56 -26.89
CA ILE A 571 10.43 30.52 -27.65
C ILE A 571 9.03 30.99 -28.10
N ALA A 572 8.39 31.89 -27.34
CA ALA A 572 7.00 32.27 -27.55
C ALA A 572 6.69 32.81 -28.97
N PRO A 573 7.51 33.68 -29.59
CA PRO A 573 7.28 34.15 -30.96
C PRO A 573 7.33 33.04 -32.04
N GLN A 574 7.92 31.89 -31.73
CA GLN A 574 7.97 30.72 -32.63
C GLN A 574 6.75 29.82 -32.49
N LEU A 575 5.90 30.05 -31.47
CA LEU A 575 4.71 29.26 -31.15
C LEU A 575 3.44 30.11 -31.29
N THR A 576 3.29 30.81 -32.41
CA THR A 576 2.09 31.62 -32.69
C THR A 576 0.92 30.78 -33.20
N PRO A 577 -0.34 31.23 -33.02
CA PRO A 577 -1.51 30.51 -33.55
C PRO A 577 -1.35 30.14 -35.02
N GLY A 578 -1.65 28.88 -35.34
CA GLY A 578 -1.47 28.29 -36.67
C GLY A 578 -0.20 27.45 -36.85
N THR A 579 0.81 27.62 -35.97
CA THR A 579 2.07 26.86 -36.02
C THR A 579 1.82 25.35 -35.87
N LEU A 580 2.40 24.55 -36.77
CA LEU A 580 2.35 23.09 -36.72
C LEU A 580 3.49 22.54 -35.85
N LEU A 581 3.14 21.61 -34.97
CA LEU A 581 4.03 20.99 -33.99
C LEU A 581 4.05 19.47 -34.13
N HIS A 582 5.24 18.88 -33.99
CA HIS A 582 5.46 17.45 -33.86
C HIS A 582 6.04 17.16 -32.47
N LEU A 583 5.52 16.11 -31.81
CA LEU A 583 5.93 15.70 -30.48
C LEU A 583 6.58 14.31 -30.56
N GLU A 584 7.81 14.22 -30.07
CA GLU A 584 8.52 12.95 -29.86
C GLU A 584 8.62 12.68 -28.38
N THR A 585 8.38 11.43 -27.96
CA THR A 585 8.40 11.01 -26.56
C THR A 585 9.08 9.66 -26.42
N ASN A 586 10.07 9.56 -25.53
CA ASN A 586 10.79 8.33 -25.24
C ASN A 586 11.20 8.29 -23.77
N THR A 587 11.21 7.09 -23.19
CA THR A 587 11.82 6.87 -21.87
C THR A 587 13.29 6.55 -22.00
N ILE A 588 14.05 6.89 -20.96
CA ILE A 588 15.42 6.45 -20.76
C ILE A 588 15.48 5.80 -19.37
N PRO A 589 15.78 4.50 -19.26
CA PRO A 589 16.08 3.55 -20.34
C PRO A 589 14.90 3.26 -21.27
N ALA A 590 15.19 2.99 -22.56
CA ALA A 590 14.16 2.80 -23.60
C ALA A 590 13.21 1.63 -23.32
N ASP A 591 13.64 0.61 -22.57
CA ASP A 591 12.81 -0.53 -22.20
C ASP A 591 11.58 -0.10 -21.38
N PHE A 592 11.63 1.02 -20.65
CA PHE A 592 10.46 1.52 -19.93
C PHE A 592 9.28 1.91 -20.84
N ASN A 593 9.51 2.11 -22.15
CA ASN A 593 8.46 2.42 -23.11
C ASN A 593 7.38 1.32 -23.16
N HIS A 594 7.77 0.04 -23.01
CA HIS A 594 6.85 -1.08 -23.11
C HIS A 594 6.02 -1.33 -21.84
N PHE A 595 6.37 -0.71 -20.70
CA PHE A 595 5.64 -0.91 -19.45
C PHE A 595 4.38 -0.03 -19.40
N PRO A 596 3.17 -0.63 -19.37
CA PRO A 596 1.93 0.12 -19.23
C PRO A 596 1.75 0.72 -17.84
N TYR A 597 2.46 0.20 -16.84
CA TYR A 597 2.45 0.68 -15.46
C TYR A 597 3.85 1.10 -15.05
N ILE A 598 3.99 2.34 -14.59
CA ILE A 598 5.24 2.86 -14.05
C ILE A 598 4.92 3.67 -12.81
N LEU A 599 5.74 3.54 -11.79
CA LEU A 599 5.64 4.37 -10.62
C LEU A 599 7.02 4.82 -10.12
N GLY A 600 7.15 6.12 -9.89
CA GLY A 600 8.35 6.76 -9.36
C GLY A 600 8.43 6.60 -7.85
N GLY A 601 9.65 6.45 -7.37
CA GLY A 601 10.01 6.50 -5.96
C GLY A 601 11.38 7.15 -5.86
N GLY A 602 12.35 6.39 -5.36
CA GLY A 602 13.76 6.78 -5.30
C GLY A 602 14.23 7.00 -3.85
N PRO A 603 15.52 6.84 -3.59
CA PRO A 603 16.56 6.49 -4.56
C PRO A 603 16.52 5.02 -5.01
N VAL A 604 17.17 4.69 -6.14
CA VAL A 604 17.49 3.30 -6.48
C VAL A 604 18.52 2.78 -5.47
N LEU A 605 18.24 1.60 -4.90
CA LEU A 605 19.02 1.05 -3.79
C LEU A 605 19.94 -0.08 -4.24
N VAL A 606 19.40 -1.03 -4.99
CA VAL A 606 20.09 -2.25 -5.43
C VAL A 606 19.84 -2.45 -6.91
N GLN A 607 20.89 -2.82 -7.65
CA GLN A 607 20.81 -3.30 -9.04
C GLN A 607 21.84 -4.41 -9.23
N ASN A 608 21.48 -5.44 -10.00
CA ASN A 608 22.32 -6.62 -10.24
C ASN A 608 22.89 -7.22 -8.93
N SER A 609 22.05 -7.28 -7.89
CA SER A 609 22.41 -7.75 -6.54
C SER A 609 23.49 -6.92 -5.82
N GLN A 610 23.84 -5.74 -6.34
CA GLN A 610 24.81 -4.82 -5.74
C GLN A 610 24.11 -3.54 -5.26
N VAL A 611 24.57 -2.98 -4.14
CA VAL A 611 24.11 -1.67 -3.68
C VAL A 611 24.63 -0.60 -4.65
N VAL A 612 23.72 0.19 -5.22
CA VAL A 612 24.01 1.26 -6.21
C VAL A 612 23.46 2.63 -5.77
N LEU A 613 23.25 2.77 -4.46
CA LEU A 613 22.70 3.96 -3.83
C LEU A 613 23.53 5.20 -4.19
N ASP A 614 22.92 6.09 -4.97
CA ASP A 614 23.42 7.44 -5.24
C ASP A 614 22.24 8.42 -5.17
N ALA A 615 21.81 8.69 -3.94
CA ALA A 615 20.67 9.55 -3.70
C ALA A 615 20.91 11.01 -4.10
N LYS A 616 22.16 11.47 -4.10
CA LYS A 616 22.50 12.82 -4.51
C LYS A 616 22.32 13.00 -6.02
N ALA A 617 22.72 12.01 -6.82
CA ALA A 617 22.45 12.00 -8.27
C ALA A 617 20.95 11.97 -8.61
N GLU A 618 20.10 11.52 -7.69
CA GLU A 618 18.63 11.49 -7.81
C GLU A 618 17.93 12.71 -7.15
N GLY A 619 18.70 13.75 -6.82
CA GLY A 619 18.19 15.02 -6.33
C GLY A 619 17.68 14.99 -4.88
N PHE A 620 18.13 14.06 -4.05
CA PHE A 620 17.83 14.06 -2.61
C PHE A 620 18.84 14.91 -1.84
N SER A 621 18.35 15.65 -0.83
CA SER A 621 19.19 16.49 0.00
C SER A 621 20.08 15.66 0.92
N ASP A 622 21.29 16.16 1.21
CA ASP A 622 22.22 15.55 2.18
C ASP A 622 21.57 15.24 3.55
N ALA A 623 20.63 16.11 3.97
CA ALA A 623 19.88 15.93 5.21
C ALA A 623 18.93 14.72 5.12
N TYR A 624 18.20 14.58 4.02
CA TYR A 624 17.28 13.47 3.80
C TYR A 624 17.99 12.13 3.60
N VAL A 625 19.14 12.14 2.93
CA VAL A 625 19.99 10.95 2.76
C VAL A 625 20.44 10.37 4.10
N ARG A 626 20.78 11.24 5.06
CA ARG A 626 21.20 10.84 6.41
C ARG A 626 20.03 10.58 7.37
N GLN A 627 18.80 10.90 6.95
CA GLN A 627 17.63 10.75 7.80
C GLN A 627 17.37 9.27 8.11
N THR A 628 17.19 8.96 9.39
CA THR A 628 16.65 7.68 9.85
C THR A 628 15.13 7.81 9.97
N ALA A 629 14.40 6.88 9.36
CA ALA A 629 12.94 6.87 9.39
C ALA A 629 12.42 5.45 9.17
N ILE A 630 11.15 5.21 9.47
CA ILE A 630 10.42 4.06 8.92
C ILE A 630 10.42 4.20 7.39
N ARG A 631 10.64 3.12 6.64
CA ARG A 631 10.78 3.17 5.17
C ARG A 631 9.86 2.17 4.49
N SER A 632 9.37 2.57 3.31
CA SER A 632 8.71 1.68 2.36
C SER A 632 9.66 1.41 1.20
N ALA A 633 9.65 0.20 0.67
CA ALA A 633 10.47 -0.17 -0.48
C ALA A 633 9.79 -1.24 -1.32
N ILE A 634 10.25 -1.34 -2.56
CA ILE A 634 9.91 -2.44 -3.45
C ILE A 634 11.18 -3.03 -4.05
N GLY A 635 11.21 -4.34 -4.22
CA GLY A 635 12.33 -5.02 -4.86
C GLY A 635 11.88 -6.23 -5.66
N ARG A 636 12.81 -6.79 -6.42
CA ARG A 636 12.62 -8.02 -7.19
C ARG A 636 13.66 -9.05 -6.77
N THR A 637 13.26 -10.30 -6.57
CA THR A 637 14.18 -11.41 -6.31
C THR A 637 14.70 -12.00 -7.63
N ALA A 638 15.74 -12.84 -7.58
CA ALA A 638 16.24 -13.55 -8.76
C ALA A 638 15.17 -14.49 -9.37
N ALA A 639 14.26 -15.01 -8.54
CA ALA A 639 13.10 -15.79 -9.00
C ALA A 639 12.02 -14.93 -9.66
N GLY A 640 12.17 -13.60 -9.70
CA GLY A 640 11.20 -12.68 -10.27
C GLY A 640 9.95 -12.49 -9.42
N ASN A 641 10.01 -12.77 -8.12
CA ASN A 641 8.98 -12.35 -7.16
C ASN A 641 9.25 -10.90 -6.76
N LEU A 642 8.19 -10.14 -6.45
CA LEU A 642 8.32 -8.84 -5.85
C LEU A 642 8.39 -8.94 -4.33
N LEU A 643 9.21 -8.09 -3.74
CA LEU A 643 9.24 -7.80 -2.32
C LEU A 643 8.57 -6.45 -2.10
N ILE A 644 7.47 -6.41 -1.35
CA ILE A 644 6.77 -5.17 -0.99
C ILE A 644 6.95 -4.93 0.49
N VAL A 645 7.82 -3.99 0.87
CA VAL A 645 8.52 -4.02 2.16
C VAL A 645 8.26 -2.75 2.97
N ALA A 646 7.90 -2.92 4.24
CA ALA A 646 7.91 -1.87 5.26
C ALA A 646 8.97 -2.21 6.32
N VAL A 647 9.92 -1.29 6.54
CA VAL A 647 10.98 -1.42 7.56
C VAL A 647 10.75 -0.38 8.65
N HIS A 648 10.63 -0.85 9.89
CA HIS A 648 10.34 0.01 11.04
C HIS A 648 11.59 0.38 11.84
N ASN A 649 11.38 1.09 12.94
CA ASN A 649 12.42 1.42 13.91
C ASN A 649 13.13 0.16 14.40
N ARG A 650 14.47 0.17 14.40
CA ARG A 650 15.26 -0.94 14.96
C ARG A 650 14.95 -1.12 16.45
N ALA A 651 15.16 -2.32 16.96
CA ALA A 651 15.01 -2.58 18.39
C ALA A 651 15.87 -1.60 19.21
N GLY A 652 15.22 -0.74 19.99
CA GLY A 652 15.85 0.25 20.86
C GLY A 652 16.40 1.48 20.14
N GLY A 653 16.03 1.74 18.88
CA GLY A 653 16.55 2.87 18.11
C GLY A 653 15.67 3.35 16.97
N ALA A 654 16.21 4.23 16.12
CA ALA A 654 15.52 4.77 14.96
C ALA A 654 15.46 3.79 13.78
N GLY A 655 14.60 4.07 12.79
CA GLY A 655 14.51 3.31 11.54
C GLY A 655 15.78 3.41 10.67
N PRO A 656 15.79 2.72 9.52
CA PRO A 656 16.95 2.72 8.64
C PRO A 656 17.14 4.07 7.93
N ASN A 657 18.40 4.43 7.68
CA ASN A 657 18.74 5.35 6.59
C ASN A 657 18.75 4.60 5.24
N PHE A 658 19.04 5.29 4.13
CA PHE A 658 19.03 4.64 2.81
C PHE A 658 20.09 3.55 2.63
N ALA A 659 21.28 3.71 3.21
CA ALA A 659 22.34 2.70 3.10
C ALA A 659 21.94 1.42 3.85
N GLU A 660 21.38 1.55 5.05
CA GLU A 660 20.85 0.43 5.83
C GLU A 660 19.67 -0.24 5.10
N LEU A 661 18.75 0.54 4.52
CA LEU A 661 17.64 0.00 3.75
C LEU A 661 18.13 -0.81 2.52
N ALA A 662 19.14 -0.30 1.81
CA ALA A 662 19.74 -1.01 0.67
C ALA A 662 20.35 -2.35 1.10
N LEU A 663 21.09 -2.37 2.22
CA LEU A 663 21.68 -3.59 2.77
C LEU A 663 20.61 -4.59 3.25
N ILE A 664 19.55 -4.12 3.91
CA ILE A 664 18.41 -4.97 4.32
C ILE A 664 17.79 -5.64 3.09
N LEU A 665 17.47 -4.88 2.03
CA LEU A 665 16.85 -5.44 0.84
C LEU A 665 17.79 -6.39 0.08
N GLN A 666 19.09 -6.08 0.04
CA GLN A 666 20.10 -6.98 -0.51
C GLN A 666 20.15 -8.30 0.27
N GLN A 667 20.17 -8.27 1.61
CA GLN A 667 20.14 -9.45 2.47
C GLN A 667 18.84 -10.27 2.31
N MET A 668 17.72 -9.61 2.02
CA MET A 668 16.46 -10.25 1.68
C MET A 668 16.45 -10.91 0.29
N GLY A 669 17.55 -10.81 -0.48
CA GLY A 669 17.71 -11.43 -1.79
C GLY A 669 17.19 -10.58 -2.95
N ALA A 670 17.00 -9.27 -2.75
CA ALA A 670 16.67 -8.37 -3.86
C ALA A 670 17.83 -8.29 -4.85
N VAL A 671 17.55 -8.56 -6.14
CA VAL A 671 18.47 -8.30 -7.25
C VAL A 671 18.34 -6.88 -7.76
N GLU A 672 17.16 -6.28 -7.57
CA GLU A 672 16.82 -4.90 -7.88
C GLU A 672 15.96 -4.35 -6.73
N ALA A 673 16.18 -3.11 -6.30
CA ALA A 673 15.39 -2.50 -5.24
C ALA A 673 15.30 -0.97 -5.35
N LEU A 674 14.14 -0.44 -4.96
CA LEU A 674 13.77 0.96 -5.03
C LEU A 674 13.16 1.40 -3.69
N ASN A 675 13.62 2.54 -3.17
CA ASN A 675 12.96 3.20 -2.04
C ASN A 675 11.63 3.85 -2.49
N LEU A 676 10.63 3.82 -1.62
CA LEU A 676 9.35 4.52 -1.78
C LEU A 676 9.21 5.62 -0.70
N ASP A 677 8.13 6.41 -0.74
CA ASP A 677 7.88 7.43 0.28
C ASP A 677 7.84 6.81 1.69
N GLY A 678 8.43 7.50 2.66
CA GLY A 678 8.75 6.96 3.98
C GLY A 678 8.04 7.64 5.14
N GLY A 679 8.53 7.38 6.35
CA GLY A 679 8.12 8.03 7.59
C GLY A 679 6.66 7.76 7.93
N SER A 680 5.88 8.82 8.08
CA SER A 680 4.45 8.70 8.37
C SER A 680 3.65 8.10 7.20
N SER A 681 4.16 8.18 5.97
CA SER A 681 3.51 7.61 4.79
C SER A 681 3.63 6.08 4.75
N THR A 682 4.69 5.50 5.32
CA THR A 682 4.88 4.05 5.35
C THR A 682 3.69 3.35 5.96
N SER A 683 3.02 2.55 5.13
CA SER A 683 1.90 1.71 5.52
C SER A 683 1.81 0.53 4.56
N LEU A 684 1.64 -0.68 5.12
CA LEU A 684 1.47 -1.93 4.39
C LEU A 684 0.11 -2.53 4.74
N TYR A 685 -0.72 -2.72 3.72
CA TYR A 685 -2.07 -3.22 3.81
C TYR A 685 -2.16 -4.68 3.31
N LEU A 686 -2.93 -5.50 4.01
CA LEU A 686 -3.37 -6.83 3.56
C LEU A 686 -4.75 -7.14 4.17
N GLY A 687 -5.66 -7.70 3.37
CA GLY A 687 -6.86 -8.35 3.88
C GLY A 687 -7.79 -7.48 4.73
N GLY A 688 -7.87 -6.18 4.48
CA GLY A 688 -8.72 -5.26 5.25
C GLY A 688 -8.02 -4.48 6.37
N SER A 689 -6.73 -4.68 6.59
CA SER A 689 -6.01 -4.06 7.72
C SER A 689 -4.60 -3.60 7.35
N LEU A 690 -4.04 -2.67 8.14
CA LEU A 690 -2.60 -2.40 8.12
C LEU A 690 -1.87 -3.49 8.94
N LEU A 691 -0.78 -4.01 8.38
CA LEU A 691 0.04 -5.06 9.00
C LEU A 691 1.16 -4.49 9.88
N ASP A 692 1.72 -3.35 9.48
CA ASP A 692 3.01 -2.87 9.98
C ASP A 692 2.89 -1.87 11.14
N ARG A 693 1.73 -1.21 11.26
CA ARG A 693 1.50 -0.14 12.24
C ARG A 693 0.02 0.09 12.55
N PRO A 694 -0.30 0.75 13.69
CA PRO A 694 -1.66 1.22 13.97
C PRO A 694 -2.12 2.30 12.98
N LEU A 695 -3.40 2.24 12.61
CA LEU A 695 -4.03 3.15 11.63
C LEU A 695 -3.85 4.63 11.97
N SER A 696 -4.01 5.01 13.23
CA SER A 696 -3.89 6.41 13.70
C SER A 696 -2.50 7.02 13.48
N THR A 697 -1.49 6.19 13.28
CA THR A 697 -0.10 6.63 13.04
C THR A 697 0.24 6.78 11.56
N ALA A 698 -0.61 6.27 10.65
CA ALA A 698 -0.40 6.33 9.22
C ALA A 698 -0.94 7.65 8.65
N ALA A 699 -0.10 8.37 7.92
CA ALA A 699 -0.51 9.59 7.23
C ALA A 699 -1.34 9.27 5.98
N ARG A 700 -2.01 10.29 5.47
CA ARG A 700 -2.64 10.24 4.14
C ARG A 700 -1.54 10.24 3.08
N VAL A 701 -1.72 9.45 2.03
CA VAL A 701 -0.78 9.32 0.90
C VAL A 701 -1.50 9.60 -0.41
N HIS A 702 -0.74 10.01 -1.43
CA HIS A 702 -1.29 10.33 -2.74
C HIS A 702 -1.58 9.10 -3.58
N ASN A 703 -0.63 8.16 -3.61
CA ASN A 703 -0.65 6.99 -4.46
C ASN A 703 -0.03 5.77 -3.75
N ALA A 704 -0.31 4.59 -4.29
CA ALA A 704 0.07 3.31 -3.74
C ALA A 704 0.30 2.28 -4.85
N ILE A 705 0.89 1.13 -4.51
CA ILE A 705 0.94 -0.06 -5.36
C ILE A 705 -0.05 -1.07 -4.76
N GLY A 706 -1.03 -1.50 -5.55
CA GLY A 706 -2.07 -2.44 -5.14
C GLY A 706 -1.92 -3.82 -5.79
N ILE A 707 -2.21 -4.87 -5.03
CA ILE A 707 -2.21 -6.28 -5.43
C ILE A 707 -3.66 -6.77 -5.43
N PHE A 708 -4.14 -7.20 -6.59
CA PHE A 708 -5.43 -7.84 -6.78
C PHE A 708 -5.25 -9.35 -6.83
N ILE A 709 -6.19 -10.07 -6.22
CA ILE A 709 -6.35 -11.51 -6.40
C ILE A 709 -7.73 -11.70 -7.02
N GLN A 710 -7.74 -12.07 -8.30
CA GLN A 710 -8.93 -12.37 -9.07
C GLN A 710 -9.08 -13.89 -9.18
N PRO A 711 -10.32 -14.42 -9.06
CA PRO A 711 -10.59 -15.84 -9.25
C PRO A 711 -10.35 -16.32 -10.69
#